data_AF-A0A821AVB8-F1
#
_entry.id   AF-A0A821AVB8-F1
#
_cell.length_a   1.000
_cell.length_b   1.000
_cell.length_c   1.000
_cell.angle_alpha   90.00
_cell.angle_beta   90.00
_cell.angle_gamma   90.00
#
_symmetry.space_group_name_H-M   'P 1'
#
loop_
_entity.id
_entity.type
_entity.pdbx_description
1 polymer ?
#
loop_
_entity_poly.entity_id
_entity_poly.type
_entity_poly.pdbx_seq_one_letter_code
_entity_poly.pdbx_strand_id
1 'polypeptide(L)'
;MQSSTLYTMTRELSRPETSLSISARRTEARDAKQAKQLIQTYTTDVFGRINREESISYILEHSIFSLTLDNNQDTFYALAAFYDYPNVHGVSSNDWEEKWWKNFYGKNEETSKINAINTLFLHFFVAHPDFSEGCAEELINVTFKALPEINQILLCVPPQVTPESALEKYFQPIECDRSDTNCVVMICHRKDHFPTLFIRTARVQDNDDLAPLFNRYNDILKQTYGDFFVAELIESQDDNNKALVAECNGYAIGFMSISNEVNIDILNEVYSLSAFHGLRAKHPDDQWNHQMTEETESYLPNSDIYIHGDVTTHDDGNNHIKANPVLEAMQRAVGHGDSIESTTNITASVGTDKNNKHTKVNQGQLDHDSLTASDYITTPPIKSLEDLDNLQGDENSNNDAVLEIADTSSHRAKITKAQLAAEDPSRYIKPTLISQTPQFFGKEKAFAIQLFCISEVYEKRSYDFLQKAFDMFPDRDYCVITIPQMVPEFPLLQSFIRIPPRVNLPNIQELYLFHRAGLLRDISVERASEKHLDAIKRLTEHFSARERILNDFLDAVRSRKRSDTGLFLDAYIINVADRPSAMIIFSNEENIDYLRSQYNIEDFIYFNLHKRNDHIHLYHFVINPIFAYMTKIFIKEVLRKINKTCIYYPIFPRYADDEMLKHHSPTYATHYLLPVRPRRLIQYNLDQLKMNAPTDCVLGRLPSLTHSPFALTFTAIKLIMETKITINARIVIVGASTVGLAVLEALVMCPYLRFNNLTLISPHGMPGEFPPSHVRNLFLPSNLEYETEELNRLSLRSYVNIVCAKLISLNRPMKLAILDDETIVPYDHLLLCTGNQFHIIAPMQATVMNPLSKKAVPPKSDRMLFEPAPPNVLTINDEFDAAMVLKWLRMNHHTERKK
;
A
#
# COMPACT_ATOMS: atom_id res chain seq x y z
N MET A 1 19.08 -2.14 9.47
CA MET A 1 19.18 -3.61 9.56
C MET A 1 18.26 -4.19 8.51
N GLN A 2 18.84 -4.50 7.35
CA GLN A 2 18.15 -4.99 6.16
C GLN A 2 18.40 -6.50 6.08
N SER A 3 17.33 -7.29 6.11
CA SER A 3 17.35 -8.68 5.62
C SER A 3 16.59 -8.65 4.30
N SER A 4 17.28 -8.25 3.25
CA SER A 4 16.79 -8.15 1.86
C SER A 4 16.73 -9.51 1.15
N THR A 5 16.52 -10.59 1.91
CA THR A 5 16.50 -11.98 1.43
C THR A 5 15.14 -12.30 0.81
N LEU A 6 14.87 -11.72 -0.36
CA LEU A 6 13.65 -11.99 -1.14
C LEU A 6 13.76 -13.25 -2.01
N TYR A 7 14.97 -13.76 -2.26
CA TYR A 7 15.23 -14.85 -3.20
C TYR A 7 16.24 -15.88 -2.66
N THR A 8 16.02 -16.42 -1.46
CA THR A 8 16.88 -17.51 -0.97
C THR A 8 16.61 -18.79 -1.76
N MET A 9 17.25 -18.93 -2.92
CA MET A 9 17.42 -20.21 -3.59
C MET A 9 18.83 -20.70 -3.30
N THR A 10 18.91 -21.72 -2.47
CA THR A 10 20.15 -22.43 -2.19
C THR A 10 20.38 -23.41 -3.32
N ARG A 11 21.34 -23.13 -4.20
CA ARG A 11 21.73 -24.07 -5.26
C ARG A 11 23.14 -24.57 -5.03
N GLU A 12 23.34 -25.87 -5.17
CA GLU A 12 24.66 -26.48 -5.16
C GLU A 12 25.30 -26.32 -6.54
N LEU A 13 26.39 -25.54 -6.61
CA LEU A 13 27.30 -25.53 -7.75
C LEU A 13 28.28 -26.69 -7.57
N SER A 14 28.27 -27.65 -8.51
CA SER A 14 29.11 -28.86 -8.43
C SER A 14 30.32 -28.78 -9.37
N ARG A 15 31.52 -28.95 -8.82
CA ARG A 15 32.67 -29.58 -9.51
C ARG A 15 32.78 -31.05 -9.05
N PRO A 16 33.58 -31.91 -9.73
CA PRO A 16 33.75 -33.32 -9.34
C PRO A 16 34.18 -33.57 -7.88
N GLU A 17 34.65 -32.55 -7.14
CA GLU A 17 35.19 -32.71 -5.78
C GLU A 17 34.66 -31.74 -4.71
N THR A 18 33.81 -30.74 -5.05
CA THR A 18 33.24 -29.78 -4.07
C THR A 18 31.86 -29.27 -4.51
N SER A 19 30.83 -29.42 -3.66
CA SER A 19 29.53 -28.75 -3.80
C SER A 19 29.53 -27.44 -3.01
N LEU A 20 29.15 -26.34 -3.69
CA LEU A 20 29.05 -25.01 -3.08
C LEU A 20 27.60 -24.55 -3.08
N SER A 21 27.04 -24.31 -1.90
CA SER A 21 25.72 -23.73 -1.70
C SER A 21 25.77 -22.22 -1.84
N ILE A 22 25.18 -21.66 -2.90
CA ILE A 22 25.03 -20.22 -3.13
C ILE A 22 23.59 -19.75 -2.92
N SER A 23 23.43 -18.52 -2.47
CA SER A 23 22.17 -17.77 -2.36
C SER A 23 22.22 -16.52 -3.24
N ALA A 24 21.07 -16.17 -3.81
CA ALA A 24 20.90 -14.93 -4.55
C ALA A 24 20.16 -13.90 -3.70
N ARG A 25 20.65 -12.66 -3.67
CA ARG A 25 19.94 -11.54 -3.05
C ARG A 25 20.05 -10.29 -3.90
N ARG A 26 19.24 -9.29 -3.55
CA ARG A 26 19.38 -7.95 -4.11
C ARG A 26 20.74 -7.39 -3.74
N THR A 27 21.33 -6.67 -4.69
CA THR A 27 22.61 -5.99 -4.48
C THR A 27 22.42 -4.79 -3.55
N GLU A 28 23.36 -4.64 -2.62
CA GLU A 28 23.47 -3.50 -1.72
C GLU A 28 24.73 -2.71 -2.07
N ALA A 29 24.82 -1.41 -1.77
CA ALA A 29 25.98 -0.66 -2.24
C ALA A 29 27.30 -1.07 -1.57
N ARG A 30 27.27 -1.75 -0.42
CA ARG A 30 28.48 -2.36 0.17
C ARG A 30 29.11 -3.41 -0.75
N ASP A 31 28.32 -3.99 -1.65
CA ASP A 31 28.79 -5.01 -2.60
C ASP A 31 29.70 -4.40 -3.68
N ALA A 32 29.64 -3.08 -3.91
CA ALA A 32 30.50 -2.40 -4.89
C ALA A 32 32.00 -2.62 -4.60
N LYS A 33 32.38 -2.63 -3.32
CA LYS A 33 33.76 -2.87 -2.89
C LYS A 33 34.22 -4.30 -3.18
N GLN A 34 33.34 -5.29 -2.99
CA GLN A 34 33.63 -6.70 -3.26
C GLN A 34 33.65 -6.99 -4.76
N ALA A 35 32.68 -6.44 -5.50
CA ALA A 35 32.62 -6.51 -6.95
C ALA A 35 33.89 -5.98 -7.61
N LYS A 36 34.44 -4.88 -7.09
CA LYS A 36 35.71 -4.31 -7.57
C LYS A 36 36.88 -5.30 -7.50
N GLN A 37 36.90 -6.19 -6.51
CA GLN A 37 37.98 -7.16 -6.32
C GLN A 37 37.91 -8.32 -7.34
N LEU A 38 36.73 -8.57 -7.91
CA LEU A 38 36.49 -9.61 -8.92
C LEU A 38 36.53 -9.08 -10.35
N ILE A 39 36.84 -7.80 -10.57
CA ILE A 39 36.99 -7.25 -11.92
C ILE A 39 38.16 -7.92 -12.62
N GLN A 40 37.88 -8.49 -13.79
CA GLN A 40 38.88 -9.08 -14.68
C GLN A 40 38.99 -8.29 -15.99
N THR A 41 39.96 -8.64 -16.83
CA THR A 41 40.19 -8.00 -18.13
C THR A 41 38.95 -8.08 -19.03
N TYR A 42 38.26 -9.22 -19.07
CA TYR A 42 37.04 -9.37 -19.86
C TYR A 42 35.93 -8.40 -19.41
N THR A 43 35.81 -8.13 -18.10
CA THR A 43 34.80 -7.19 -17.56
C THR A 43 35.04 -5.81 -18.14
N THR A 44 36.31 -5.38 -18.16
CA THR A 44 36.68 -4.07 -18.68
C THR A 44 36.57 -3.96 -20.20
N ASP A 45 36.79 -5.07 -20.91
CA ASP A 45 36.71 -5.12 -22.36
C ASP A 45 35.26 -5.09 -22.85
N VAL A 46 34.34 -5.78 -22.15
CA VAL A 46 32.92 -5.84 -22.52
C VAL A 46 32.14 -4.61 -22.04
N PHE A 47 32.27 -4.25 -20.75
CA PHE A 47 31.44 -3.21 -20.12
C PHE A 47 32.13 -1.84 -20.03
N GLY A 48 33.39 -1.75 -20.46
CA GLY A 48 34.19 -0.53 -20.38
C GLY A 48 34.92 -0.36 -19.05
N ARG A 49 35.58 0.79 -18.87
CA ARG A 49 36.47 1.06 -17.73
C ARG A 49 35.71 1.34 -16.42
N ILE A 50 35.16 0.30 -15.80
CA ILE A 50 34.41 0.36 -14.53
C ILE A 50 35.33 -0.05 -13.37
N ASN A 51 36.50 0.58 -13.23
CA ASN A 51 37.54 0.12 -12.28
C ASN A 51 37.48 0.82 -10.91
N ARG A 52 36.55 1.76 -10.76
CA ARG A 52 36.39 2.61 -9.58
C ARG A 52 35.15 2.20 -8.82
N GLU A 53 35.24 2.22 -7.49
CA GLU A 53 34.12 1.87 -6.61
C GLU A 53 32.95 2.82 -6.83
N GLU A 54 33.22 4.10 -7.04
CA GLU A 54 32.20 5.12 -7.31
C GLU A 54 31.45 4.84 -8.61
N SER A 55 32.15 4.32 -9.63
CA SER A 55 31.53 3.94 -10.91
C SER A 55 30.63 2.72 -10.76
N ILE A 56 31.05 1.73 -9.97
CA ILE A 56 30.22 0.55 -9.69
C ILE A 56 28.98 0.98 -8.90
N SER A 57 29.14 1.76 -7.83
CA SER A 57 28.01 2.27 -7.05
C SER A 57 27.03 3.09 -7.90
N TYR A 58 27.53 3.90 -8.84
CA TYR A 58 26.66 4.62 -9.78
C TYR A 58 25.84 3.67 -10.66
N ILE A 59 26.46 2.62 -11.20
CA ILE A 59 25.77 1.61 -12.01
C ILE A 59 24.70 0.88 -11.19
N LEU A 60 25.05 0.46 -9.98
CA LEU A 60 24.11 -0.24 -9.11
C LEU A 60 22.91 0.65 -8.75
N GLU A 61 23.16 1.93 -8.46
CA GLU A 61 22.11 2.87 -8.05
C GLU A 61 21.12 3.22 -9.18
N HIS A 62 21.60 3.21 -10.42
CA HIS A 62 20.78 3.54 -11.60
C HIS A 62 20.23 2.30 -12.31
N SER A 63 20.67 1.10 -11.91
CA SER A 63 20.13 -0.15 -12.44
C SER A 63 18.67 -0.34 -12.03
N ILE A 64 17.87 -0.91 -12.92
CA ILE A 64 16.49 -1.30 -12.63
C ILE A 64 16.49 -2.53 -11.73
N PHE A 65 17.45 -3.42 -12.00
CA PHE A 65 17.57 -4.65 -11.29
C PHE A 65 19.04 -5.03 -11.17
N SER A 66 19.48 -5.36 -9.95
CA SER A 66 20.81 -5.91 -9.70
C SER A 66 20.72 -7.04 -8.68
N LEU A 67 21.60 -8.03 -8.86
CA LEU A 67 21.68 -9.23 -8.04
C LEU A 67 23.11 -9.50 -7.61
N THR A 68 23.25 -10.00 -6.39
CA THR A 68 24.50 -10.49 -5.82
C THR A 68 24.32 -11.95 -5.42
N LEU A 69 25.33 -12.77 -5.74
CA LEU A 69 25.44 -14.15 -5.26
C LEU A 69 26.43 -14.20 -4.11
N ASP A 70 25.99 -14.74 -2.98
CA ASP A 70 26.82 -15.06 -1.82
C ASP A 70 26.63 -16.52 -1.39
N ASN A 71 27.42 -17.00 -0.43
CA ASN A 71 27.17 -18.29 0.23
C ASN A 71 26.55 -18.07 1.62
N ASN A 72 26.25 -19.17 2.32
CA ASN A 72 25.71 -19.14 3.69
C ASN A 72 26.65 -18.48 4.74
N GLN A 73 27.89 -18.15 4.37
CA GLN A 73 28.87 -17.44 5.20
C GLN A 73 29.06 -15.98 4.72
N ASP A 74 28.12 -15.44 3.93
CA ASP A 74 28.17 -14.10 3.33
C ASP A 74 29.42 -13.84 2.45
N THR A 75 30.05 -14.90 1.92
CA THR A 75 31.16 -14.78 0.97
C THR A 75 30.64 -14.41 -0.41
N PHE A 76 31.12 -13.32 -0.98
CA PHE A 76 30.70 -12.80 -2.29
C PHE A 76 31.26 -13.61 -3.46
N TYR A 77 30.40 -14.04 -4.38
CA TYR A 77 30.77 -14.83 -5.57
C TYR A 77 30.55 -14.12 -6.89
N ALA A 78 29.44 -13.41 -7.06
CA ALA A 78 29.14 -12.76 -8.33
C ALA A 78 28.15 -11.61 -8.17
N LEU A 79 28.12 -10.74 -9.17
CA LEU A 79 27.17 -9.64 -9.26
C LEU A 79 26.81 -9.34 -10.71
N ALA A 80 25.54 -9.04 -10.96
CA ALA A 80 25.04 -8.54 -12.23
C ALA A 80 24.16 -7.29 -12.05
N ALA A 81 24.24 -6.35 -12.98
CA ALA A 81 23.37 -5.17 -13.04
C ALA A 81 22.70 -5.03 -14.41
N PHE A 82 21.39 -4.75 -14.39
CA PHE A 82 20.51 -4.75 -15.55
C PHE A 82 19.77 -3.43 -15.72
N TYR A 83 19.65 -3.00 -16.97
CA TYR A 83 18.98 -1.76 -17.41
C TYR A 83 17.97 -2.06 -18.52
N ASP A 84 17.09 -1.12 -18.85
CA ASP A 84 16.09 -1.24 -19.94
C ASP A 84 16.50 -0.49 -21.22
N TYR A 85 17.78 -0.14 -21.32
CA TYR A 85 18.39 0.47 -22.51
C TYR A 85 19.81 -0.04 -22.72
N PRO A 86 20.35 -0.01 -23.95
CA PRO A 86 21.70 -0.51 -24.24
C PRO A 86 22.82 0.40 -23.71
N ASN A 87 23.94 -0.18 -23.29
CA ASN A 87 25.18 0.52 -22.96
C ASN A 87 26.05 0.79 -24.21
N VAL A 88 25.44 1.26 -25.29
CA VAL A 88 26.12 1.49 -26.59
C VAL A 88 26.31 2.99 -26.82
N HIS A 89 27.55 3.38 -27.15
CA HIS A 89 27.88 4.78 -27.40
C HIS A 89 27.09 5.34 -28.60
N GLY A 90 26.41 6.47 -28.39
CA GLY A 90 25.59 7.15 -29.41
C GLY A 90 24.14 6.65 -29.49
N VAL A 91 23.76 5.63 -28.72
CA VAL A 91 22.36 5.18 -28.60
C VAL A 91 21.70 5.88 -27.41
N SER A 92 20.58 6.55 -27.64
CA SER A 92 19.82 7.22 -26.58
C SER A 92 19.01 6.22 -25.77
N SER A 93 19.02 6.35 -24.44
CA SER A 93 18.21 5.54 -23.51
C SER A 93 16.71 5.63 -23.75
N ASN A 94 16.23 6.76 -24.30
CA ASN A 94 14.80 7.05 -24.37
C ASN A 94 14.19 6.51 -25.69
N ASP A 95 14.97 6.51 -26.78
CA ASP A 95 14.45 6.22 -28.13
C ASP A 95 15.19 5.07 -28.83
N TRP A 96 15.92 4.22 -28.09
CA TRP A 96 16.71 3.14 -28.67
C TRP A 96 15.86 2.17 -29.51
N GLU A 97 14.62 1.91 -29.12
CA GLU A 97 13.71 1.01 -29.86
C GLU A 97 13.47 1.49 -31.29
N GLU A 98 13.16 2.77 -31.47
CA GLU A 98 12.81 3.34 -32.78
C GLU A 98 14.03 3.72 -33.60
N LYS A 99 15.03 4.34 -32.97
CA LYS A 99 16.19 4.91 -33.68
C LYS A 99 17.30 3.90 -33.90
N TRP A 100 17.42 2.89 -33.05
CA TRP A 100 18.50 1.90 -33.12
C TRP A 100 17.95 0.51 -33.41
N TRP A 101 17.08 -0.03 -32.57
CA TRP A 101 16.63 -1.43 -32.69
C TRP A 101 15.92 -1.73 -34.01
N LYS A 102 14.86 -0.99 -34.34
CA LYS A 102 14.09 -1.17 -35.58
C LYS A 102 14.94 -1.00 -36.85
N ASN A 103 16.01 -0.20 -36.80
CA ASN A 103 16.86 0.08 -37.94
C ASN A 103 17.93 -1.00 -38.20
N PHE A 104 18.40 -1.68 -37.14
CA PHE A 104 19.56 -2.60 -37.23
C PHE A 104 19.22 -4.07 -36.95
N TYR A 105 18.20 -4.34 -36.13
CA TYR A 105 17.90 -5.69 -35.61
C TYR A 105 16.41 -6.09 -35.73
N GLY A 106 15.50 -5.14 -35.93
CA GLY A 106 14.04 -5.34 -35.77
C GLY A 106 13.26 -5.86 -36.97
N LYS A 107 13.88 -6.47 -37.98
CA LYS A 107 13.16 -6.95 -39.19
C LYS A 107 12.53 -8.34 -39.07
N ASN A 108 13.06 -9.20 -38.21
CA ASN A 108 12.51 -10.54 -38.01
C ASN A 108 11.28 -10.46 -37.11
N GLU A 109 10.34 -11.40 -37.29
CA GLU A 109 9.09 -11.37 -36.51
C GLU A 109 9.37 -11.46 -34.99
N GLU A 110 10.33 -12.29 -34.57
CA GLU A 110 10.74 -12.38 -33.17
C GLU A 110 11.44 -11.12 -32.67
N THR A 111 12.37 -10.54 -33.44
CA THR A 111 13.14 -9.36 -33.01
C THR A 111 12.34 -8.07 -33.09
N SER A 112 11.28 -8.03 -33.90
CA SER A 112 10.35 -6.88 -33.98
C SER A 112 9.52 -6.68 -32.71
N LYS A 113 9.37 -7.73 -31.88
CA LYS A 113 8.60 -7.72 -30.62
C LYS A 113 9.42 -7.24 -29.42
N ILE A 114 10.70 -6.92 -29.60
CA ILE A 114 11.62 -6.48 -28.54
C ILE A 114 11.37 -5.00 -28.23
N ASN A 115 11.13 -4.69 -26.95
CA ASN A 115 10.92 -3.33 -26.44
C ASN A 115 11.49 -3.18 -25.02
N ALA A 116 11.50 -1.97 -24.45
CA ALA A 116 12.03 -1.72 -23.11
C ALA A 116 11.23 -2.37 -21.97
N ILE A 117 10.04 -2.89 -22.23
CA ILE A 117 9.20 -3.51 -21.21
C ILE A 117 9.55 -4.98 -21.03
N ASN A 118 9.84 -5.68 -22.13
CA ASN A 118 10.15 -7.12 -22.12
C ASN A 118 11.65 -7.45 -22.22
N THR A 119 12.51 -6.42 -22.21
CA THR A 119 13.96 -6.56 -22.41
C THR A 119 14.75 -5.95 -21.26
N LEU A 120 15.79 -6.64 -20.85
CA LEU A 120 16.87 -6.07 -20.05
C LEU A 120 18.19 -6.14 -20.80
N PHE A 121 19.08 -5.20 -20.51
CA PHE A 121 20.46 -5.16 -20.99
C PHE A 121 21.38 -5.42 -19.80
N LEU A 122 22.28 -6.40 -19.93
CA LEU A 122 23.33 -6.65 -18.96
C LEU A 122 24.40 -5.54 -19.10
N HIS A 123 24.52 -4.68 -18.09
CA HIS A 123 25.46 -3.54 -18.11
C HIS A 123 26.72 -3.79 -17.29
N PHE A 124 26.67 -4.75 -16.37
CA PHE A 124 27.80 -5.08 -15.53
C PHE A 124 27.68 -6.53 -15.06
N PHE A 125 28.79 -7.27 -15.14
CA PHE A 125 28.90 -8.64 -14.65
C PHE A 125 30.31 -8.89 -14.11
N VAL A 126 30.38 -9.43 -12.91
CA VAL A 126 31.61 -9.95 -12.30
C VAL A 126 31.30 -11.27 -11.60
N ALA A 127 32.22 -12.22 -11.67
CA ALA A 127 32.09 -13.50 -10.98
C ALA A 127 33.44 -14.05 -10.55
N HIS A 128 33.41 -14.93 -9.55
CA HIS A 128 34.58 -15.65 -9.09
C HIS A 128 35.05 -16.59 -10.22
N PRO A 129 36.33 -16.53 -10.65
CA PRO A 129 36.79 -17.23 -11.84
C PRO A 129 36.57 -18.75 -11.80
N ASP A 130 36.67 -19.38 -10.63
CA ASP A 130 36.43 -20.82 -10.48
C ASP A 130 34.97 -21.26 -10.67
N PHE A 131 34.01 -20.34 -10.53
CA PHE A 131 32.57 -20.64 -10.50
C PHE A 131 31.75 -19.78 -11.48
N SER A 132 32.40 -19.07 -12.41
CA SER A 132 31.77 -18.04 -13.24
C SER A 132 30.58 -18.56 -14.07
N GLU A 133 30.71 -19.74 -14.67
CA GLU A 133 29.63 -20.36 -15.46
C GLU A 133 28.37 -20.63 -14.63
N GLY A 134 28.54 -21.23 -13.44
CA GLY A 134 27.44 -21.48 -12.52
C GLY A 134 26.83 -20.19 -11.97
N CYS A 135 27.65 -19.17 -11.74
CA CYS A 135 27.19 -17.85 -11.30
C CYS A 135 26.36 -17.15 -12.39
N ALA A 136 26.80 -17.19 -13.64
CA ALA A 136 26.07 -16.61 -14.77
C ALA A 136 24.70 -17.29 -14.95
N GLU A 137 24.65 -18.62 -14.90
CA GLU A 137 23.39 -19.37 -14.98
C GLU A 137 22.41 -18.96 -13.88
N GLU A 138 22.88 -18.90 -12.63
CA GLU A 138 22.01 -18.61 -11.50
C GLU A 138 21.53 -17.16 -11.53
N LEU A 139 22.40 -16.20 -11.87
CA LEU A 139 22.00 -14.80 -12.03
C LEU A 139 20.95 -14.61 -13.13
N ILE A 140 21.07 -15.30 -14.26
CA ILE A 140 20.08 -15.27 -15.35
C ILE A 140 18.77 -15.91 -14.88
N ASN A 141 18.82 -17.08 -14.26
CA ASN A 141 17.64 -17.80 -13.76
C ASN A 141 16.86 -16.97 -12.73
N VAL A 142 17.56 -16.39 -11.74
CA VAL A 142 16.93 -15.56 -10.71
C VAL A 142 16.35 -14.28 -11.31
N THR A 143 17.03 -13.67 -12.29
CA THR A 143 16.52 -12.48 -13.00
C THR A 143 15.19 -12.77 -13.70
N PHE A 144 15.09 -13.87 -14.46
CA PHE A 144 13.84 -14.25 -15.10
C PHE A 144 12.76 -14.66 -14.07
N LYS A 145 13.12 -15.30 -12.96
CA LYS A 145 12.16 -15.63 -11.89
C LYS A 145 11.60 -14.38 -11.20
N ALA A 146 12.45 -13.39 -10.94
CA ALA A 146 12.10 -12.16 -10.26
C ALA A 146 11.26 -11.21 -11.12
N LEU A 147 11.50 -11.21 -12.44
CA LEU A 147 10.85 -10.31 -13.39
C LEU A 147 10.12 -11.11 -14.48
N PRO A 148 8.86 -11.53 -14.23
CA PRO A 148 8.06 -12.30 -15.19
C PRO A 148 7.78 -11.57 -16.50
N GLU A 149 7.84 -10.24 -16.50
CA GLU A 149 7.59 -9.42 -17.69
C GLU A 149 8.74 -9.45 -18.70
N ILE A 150 9.94 -9.87 -18.27
CA ILE A 150 11.14 -9.92 -19.11
C ILE A 150 11.21 -11.25 -19.85
N ASN A 151 11.27 -11.15 -21.18
CA ASN A 151 11.33 -12.27 -22.12
C ASN A 151 12.75 -12.54 -22.63
N GLN A 152 13.62 -11.52 -22.60
CA GLN A 152 15.01 -11.66 -23.01
C GLN A 152 15.95 -10.72 -22.25
N ILE A 153 17.19 -11.17 -22.11
CA ILE A 153 18.32 -10.36 -21.67
C ILE A 153 19.25 -10.19 -22.87
N LEU A 154 19.66 -8.95 -23.13
CA LEU A 154 20.58 -8.59 -24.20
C LEU A 154 21.94 -8.23 -23.62
N LEU A 155 22.99 -8.59 -24.36
CA LEU A 155 24.38 -8.23 -24.06
C LEU A 155 24.96 -7.54 -25.29
N CYS A 156 25.39 -6.28 -25.11
CA CYS A 156 26.08 -5.52 -26.14
C CYS A 156 27.59 -5.68 -25.94
N VAL A 157 28.27 -6.28 -26.92
CA VAL A 157 29.71 -6.53 -26.88
C VAL A 157 30.41 -5.61 -27.88
N PRO A 158 31.47 -4.89 -27.50
CA PRO A 158 32.24 -4.09 -28.44
C PRO A 158 32.82 -4.94 -29.59
N PRO A 159 33.07 -4.34 -30.78
CA PRO A 159 33.61 -5.08 -31.91
C PRO A 159 34.96 -5.70 -31.55
N GLN A 160 35.21 -6.92 -32.02
CA GLN A 160 36.47 -7.66 -31.81
C GLN A 160 36.76 -8.08 -30.35
N VAL A 161 35.81 -7.87 -29.43
CA VAL A 161 35.87 -8.39 -28.05
C VAL A 161 35.10 -9.70 -27.99
N THR A 162 35.68 -10.72 -27.36
CA THR A 162 35.00 -11.96 -27.01
C THR A 162 34.54 -11.88 -25.55
N PRO A 163 33.25 -12.11 -25.26
CA PRO A 163 32.77 -12.13 -23.88
C PRO A 163 33.35 -13.34 -23.14
N GLU A 164 33.18 -13.37 -21.82
CA GLU A 164 33.62 -14.51 -21.02
C GLU A 164 32.88 -15.79 -21.44
N SER A 165 33.57 -16.94 -21.43
CA SER A 165 32.99 -18.26 -21.75
C SER A 165 31.67 -18.56 -21.02
N ALA A 166 31.55 -18.10 -19.77
CA ALA A 166 30.32 -18.21 -18.98
C ALA A 166 29.12 -17.50 -19.64
N LEU A 167 29.34 -16.32 -20.23
CA LEU A 167 28.30 -15.56 -20.93
C LEU A 167 28.09 -16.11 -22.36
N GLU A 168 29.15 -16.50 -23.07
CA GLU A 168 29.05 -17.09 -24.42
C GLU A 168 28.15 -18.35 -24.45
N LYS A 169 28.13 -19.14 -23.37
CA LYS A 169 27.29 -20.32 -23.25
C LYS A 169 25.79 -20.01 -23.31
N TYR A 170 25.35 -18.90 -22.70
CA TYR A 170 23.93 -18.56 -22.54
C TYR A 170 23.45 -17.47 -23.52
N PHE A 171 24.36 -16.72 -24.14
CA PHE A 171 24.04 -15.63 -25.07
C PHE A 171 24.41 -16.00 -26.51
N GLN A 172 23.45 -15.89 -27.42
CA GLN A 172 23.63 -16.16 -28.84
C GLN A 172 23.68 -14.85 -29.65
N PRO A 173 24.57 -14.70 -30.64
CA PRO A 173 24.63 -13.49 -31.45
C PRO A 173 23.38 -13.32 -32.31
N ILE A 174 22.89 -12.08 -32.39
CA ILE A 174 21.79 -11.70 -33.29
C ILE A 174 22.39 -11.22 -34.61
N GLU A 175 21.83 -11.67 -35.73
CA GLU A 175 22.19 -11.15 -37.04
C GLU A 175 21.88 -9.65 -37.14
N CYS A 176 22.89 -8.87 -37.54
CA CYS A 176 22.72 -7.45 -37.80
C CYS A 176 22.53 -7.21 -39.29
N ASP A 177 21.56 -6.37 -39.63
CA ASP A 177 21.26 -6.01 -41.01
C ASP A 177 22.32 -5.10 -41.68
N ARG A 178 23.25 -4.53 -40.90
CA ARG A 178 24.30 -3.64 -41.39
C ARG A 178 25.65 -3.99 -40.76
N SER A 179 26.71 -3.87 -41.54
CA SER A 179 28.10 -4.09 -41.09
C SER A 179 28.67 -2.97 -40.21
N ASP A 180 28.05 -1.80 -40.21
CA ASP A 180 28.58 -0.58 -39.58
C ASP A 180 28.08 -0.37 -38.14
N THR A 181 27.93 -1.45 -37.36
CA THR A 181 27.53 -1.33 -35.95
C THR A 181 28.73 -1.19 -35.02
N ASN A 182 28.57 -0.33 -34.01
CA ASN A 182 29.57 -0.13 -32.95
C ASN A 182 29.57 -1.26 -31.90
N CYS A 183 28.81 -2.34 -32.11
CA CYS A 183 28.73 -3.49 -31.19
C CYS A 183 28.10 -4.71 -31.88
N VAL A 184 28.41 -5.89 -31.35
CA VAL A 184 27.67 -7.14 -31.57
C VAL A 184 26.63 -7.27 -30.45
N VAL A 185 25.37 -7.52 -30.82
CA VAL A 185 24.30 -7.77 -29.83
C VAL A 185 24.07 -9.27 -29.73
N MET A 186 24.07 -9.77 -28.50
CA MET A 186 23.74 -11.16 -28.20
C MET A 186 22.49 -11.23 -27.33
N ILE A 187 21.73 -12.31 -27.46
CA ILE A 187 20.45 -12.54 -26.80
C ILE A 187 20.45 -13.82 -25.98
N CYS A 188 19.88 -13.73 -24.79
CA CYS A 188 19.52 -14.86 -23.94
C CYS A 188 18.00 -14.84 -23.76
N HIS A 189 17.30 -15.88 -24.20
CA HIS A 189 15.85 -15.92 -24.12
C HIS A 189 15.37 -16.60 -22.84
N ARG A 190 14.30 -16.07 -22.25
CA ARG A 190 13.58 -16.69 -21.14
C ARG A 190 13.13 -18.11 -21.48
N LYS A 191 12.69 -18.36 -22.72
CA LYS A 191 12.14 -19.66 -23.16
C LYS A 191 13.15 -20.81 -23.05
N ASP A 192 14.45 -20.50 -23.07
CA ASP A 192 15.53 -21.49 -22.96
C ASP A 192 15.76 -21.93 -21.50
N HIS A 193 15.34 -21.10 -20.54
CA HIS A 193 15.44 -21.37 -19.10
C HIS A 193 14.09 -21.77 -18.48
N PHE A 194 12.99 -21.18 -18.98
CA PHE A 194 11.61 -21.39 -18.53
C PHE A 194 10.71 -21.57 -19.75
N PRO A 195 10.52 -22.82 -20.21
CA PRO A 195 9.77 -23.10 -21.44
C PRO A 195 8.35 -22.55 -21.33
N THR A 196 7.85 -22.00 -22.44
CA THR A 196 6.45 -21.57 -22.54
C THR A 196 5.53 -22.77 -22.41
N LEU A 197 4.54 -22.67 -21.52
CA LEU A 197 3.64 -23.78 -21.27
C LEU A 197 2.60 -23.85 -22.38
N PHE A 198 2.37 -25.06 -22.87
CA PHE A 198 1.28 -25.30 -23.80
C PHE A 198 0.00 -25.54 -23.01
N ILE A 199 -0.97 -24.65 -23.15
CA ILE A 199 -2.25 -24.76 -22.44
C ILE A 199 -3.31 -25.35 -23.37
N ARG A 200 -3.93 -26.45 -22.93
CA ARG A 200 -5.02 -27.12 -23.65
C ARG A 200 -6.17 -27.47 -22.71
N THR A 201 -7.28 -27.93 -23.27
CA THR A 201 -8.36 -28.51 -22.49
C THR A 201 -7.90 -29.81 -21.82
N ALA A 202 -8.37 -30.03 -20.60
CA ALA A 202 -8.08 -31.21 -19.81
C ALA A 202 -8.76 -32.46 -20.39
N ARG A 203 -8.12 -33.61 -20.20
CA ARG A 203 -8.59 -34.94 -20.59
C ARG A 203 -8.56 -35.84 -19.36
N VAL A 204 -9.41 -36.86 -19.31
CA VAL A 204 -9.52 -37.77 -18.15
C VAL A 204 -8.15 -38.41 -17.79
N GLN A 205 -7.31 -38.67 -18.79
CA GLN A 205 -5.95 -39.20 -18.63
C GLN A 205 -5.02 -38.27 -17.82
N ASP A 206 -5.26 -36.96 -17.84
CA ASP A 206 -4.43 -35.99 -17.12
C ASP A 206 -4.58 -36.13 -15.59
N ASN A 207 -5.64 -36.81 -15.12
CA ASN A 207 -5.86 -37.05 -13.69
C ASN A 207 -4.70 -37.77 -13.01
N ASP A 208 -4.05 -38.72 -13.69
CA ASP A 208 -2.94 -39.50 -13.13
C ASP A 208 -1.72 -38.61 -12.81
N ASP A 209 -1.48 -37.61 -13.65
CA ASP A 209 -0.41 -36.62 -13.48
C ASP A 209 -0.77 -35.53 -12.46
N LEU A 210 -2.04 -35.14 -12.41
CA LEU A 210 -2.55 -34.05 -11.56
C LEU A 210 -2.82 -34.50 -10.12
N ALA A 211 -3.26 -35.73 -9.88
CA ALA A 211 -3.58 -36.20 -8.53
C ALA A 211 -2.40 -36.05 -7.55
N PRO A 212 -1.15 -36.40 -7.90
CA PRO A 212 0.02 -36.13 -7.06
C PRO A 212 0.24 -34.64 -6.76
N LEU A 213 -0.06 -33.77 -7.74
CA LEU A 213 0.04 -32.32 -7.59
C LEU A 213 -0.91 -31.84 -6.49
N PHE A 214 -2.19 -32.19 -6.56
CA PHE A 214 -3.19 -31.80 -5.57
C PHE A 214 -2.94 -32.41 -4.19
N ASN A 215 -2.46 -33.66 -4.15
CA ASN A 215 -2.11 -34.35 -2.90
C ASN A 215 -0.98 -33.65 -2.12
N ARG A 216 -0.12 -32.89 -2.80
CA ARG A 216 0.92 -32.08 -2.14
C ARG A 216 0.37 -30.80 -1.51
N TYR A 217 -0.70 -30.24 -2.07
CA TYR A 217 -1.18 -28.90 -1.69
C TYR A 217 -2.30 -28.89 -0.65
N ASN A 218 -3.05 -29.98 -0.39
CA ASN A 218 -3.92 -30.02 0.80
C ASN A 218 -4.62 -31.36 1.12
N ASP A 219 -4.65 -31.72 2.42
CA ASP A 219 -5.63 -32.67 2.99
C ASP A 219 -7.05 -32.07 3.00
N ILE A 220 -7.18 -30.73 3.04
CA ILE A 220 -8.47 -30.01 3.08
C ILE A 220 -9.24 -30.18 1.76
N LEU A 221 -8.57 -30.14 0.61
CA LEU A 221 -9.22 -30.33 -0.69
C LEU A 221 -9.77 -31.76 -0.83
N LYS A 222 -9.00 -32.76 -0.36
CA LYS A 222 -9.48 -34.14 -0.27
C LYS A 222 -10.66 -34.30 0.68
N GLN A 223 -10.63 -33.63 1.84
CA GLN A 223 -11.75 -33.65 2.79
C GLN A 223 -13.00 -32.94 2.26
N THR A 224 -12.83 -31.92 1.42
CA THR A 224 -13.93 -31.09 0.91
C THR A 224 -14.58 -31.69 -0.33
N TYR A 225 -13.78 -32.24 -1.24
CA TYR A 225 -14.23 -32.69 -2.57
C TYR A 225 -14.02 -34.19 -2.83
N GLY A 226 -13.35 -34.92 -1.93
CA GLY A 226 -13.06 -36.35 -2.08
C GLY A 226 -11.76 -36.65 -2.85
N ASP A 227 -11.45 -37.93 -3.04
CA ASP A 227 -10.21 -38.38 -3.68
C ASP A 227 -10.22 -38.32 -5.23
N PHE A 228 -11.41 -38.20 -5.85
CA PHE A 228 -11.59 -38.25 -7.31
C PHE A 228 -12.12 -36.95 -7.93
N PHE A 229 -12.13 -35.85 -7.17
CA PHE A 229 -12.76 -34.60 -7.60
C PHE A 229 -12.18 -34.00 -8.89
N VAL A 230 -10.88 -34.18 -9.16
CA VAL A 230 -10.25 -33.68 -10.39
C VAL A 230 -10.79 -34.43 -11.61
N ALA A 231 -10.95 -35.75 -11.52
CA ALA A 231 -11.55 -36.54 -12.58
C ALA A 231 -13.00 -36.11 -12.83
N GLU A 232 -13.78 -35.92 -11.76
CA GLU A 232 -15.17 -35.46 -11.86
C GLU A 232 -15.27 -34.07 -12.54
N LEU A 233 -14.42 -33.10 -12.16
CA LEU A 233 -14.36 -31.78 -12.80
C LEU A 233 -13.97 -31.84 -14.28
N ILE A 234 -13.11 -32.78 -14.66
CA ILE A 234 -12.71 -32.98 -16.05
C ILE A 234 -13.83 -33.67 -16.84
N GLU A 235 -14.55 -34.62 -16.25
CA GLU A 235 -15.67 -35.33 -16.87
C GLU A 235 -16.93 -34.46 -16.98
N SER A 236 -17.16 -33.56 -16.03
CA SER A 236 -18.34 -32.68 -15.97
C SER A 236 -18.17 -31.38 -16.77
N GLN A 237 -17.19 -31.30 -17.68
CA GLN A 237 -17.01 -30.12 -18.53
C GLN A 237 -18.21 -29.94 -19.48
N ASP A 238 -18.76 -28.73 -19.50
CA ASP A 238 -19.88 -28.32 -20.34
C ASP A 238 -19.64 -26.92 -20.93
N ASP A 239 -20.65 -26.27 -21.50
CA ASP A 239 -20.48 -24.93 -22.07
C ASP A 239 -20.19 -23.84 -21.03
N ASN A 240 -20.52 -24.07 -19.76
CA ASN A 240 -20.31 -23.14 -18.67
C ASN A 240 -19.05 -23.45 -17.86
N ASN A 241 -18.64 -24.71 -17.75
CA ASN A 241 -17.54 -25.18 -16.92
C ASN A 241 -16.48 -25.85 -17.80
N LYS A 242 -15.27 -25.29 -17.80
CA LYS A 242 -14.13 -25.80 -18.60
C LYS A 242 -12.94 -26.07 -17.69
N ALA A 243 -12.18 -27.13 -18.01
CA ALA A 243 -10.95 -27.47 -17.34
C ALA A 243 -9.77 -27.34 -18.30
N LEU A 244 -8.73 -26.63 -17.87
CA LEU A 244 -7.51 -26.38 -18.63
C LEU A 244 -6.32 -27.04 -17.95
N VAL A 245 -5.40 -27.53 -18.75
CA VAL A 245 -4.14 -28.15 -18.31
C VAL A 245 -2.96 -27.48 -18.99
N ALA A 246 -1.92 -27.23 -18.21
CA ALA A 246 -0.59 -26.91 -18.73
C ALA A 246 0.19 -28.19 -18.99
N GLU A 247 0.65 -28.39 -20.21
CA GLU A 247 1.44 -29.54 -20.62
C GLU A 247 2.92 -29.16 -20.79
N CYS A 248 3.81 -29.97 -20.25
CA CYS A 248 5.25 -29.90 -20.50
C CYS A 248 5.81 -31.32 -20.65
N ASN A 249 6.56 -31.58 -21.73
CA ASN A 249 7.14 -32.90 -22.04
C ASN A 249 6.11 -34.05 -22.04
N GLY A 250 4.86 -33.79 -22.43
CA GLY A 250 3.79 -34.79 -22.49
C GLY A 250 3.06 -35.06 -21.16
N TYR A 251 3.43 -34.37 -20.07
CA TYR A 251 2.81 -34.51 -18.75
C TYR A 251 2.00 -33.28 -18.38
N ALA A 252 0.89 -33.48 -17.66
CA ALA A 252 0.11 -32.40 -17.08
C ALA A 252 0.79 -31.86 -15.81
N ILE A 253 1.25 -30.61 -15.85
CA ILE A 253 2.02 -29.99 -14.76
C ILE A 253 1.26 -28.86 -14.04
N GLY A 254 0.05 -28.55 -14.50
CA GLY A 254 -0.84 -27.57 -13.89
C GLY A 254 -2.26 -27.68 -14.40
N PHE A 255 -3.21 -27.19 -13.61
CA PHE A 255 -4.64 -27.30 -13.81
C PHE A 255 -5.35 -25.98 -13.46
N MET A 256 -6.34 -25.60 -14.27
CA MET A 256 -7.21 -24.47 -14.01
C MET A 256 -8.66 -24.84 -14.38
N SER A 257 -9.55 -24.83 -13.39
CA SER A 257 -11.00 -24.92 -13.60
C SER A 257 -11.60 -23.53 -13.70
N ILE A 258 -12.37 -23.28 -14.76
CA ILE A 258 -13.04 -22.00 -15.01
C ILE A 258 -14.54 -22.21 -15.23
N SER A 259 -15.33 -21.26 -14.73
CA SER A 259 -16.79 -21.28 -14.86
C SER A 259 -17.36 -19.94 -15.29
N ASN A 260 -18.34 -20.00 -16.19
CA ASN A 260 -19.10 -18.87 -16.68
C ASN A 260 -20.27 -18.47 -15.75
N GLU A 261 -20.56 -19.30 -14.75
CA GLU A 261 -21.63 -19.08 -13.78
C GLU A 261 -21.10 -18.29 -12.59
N VAL A 262 -21.16 -16.96 -12.71
CA VAL A 262 -20.72 -16.03 -11.66
C VAL A 262 -21.92 -15.25 -11.14
N ASN A 263 -22.18 -15.33 -9.84
CA ASN A 263 -23.19 -14.48 -9.21
C ASN A 263 -22.65 -13.05 -9.03
N ILE A 264 -22.74 -12.26 -10.09
CA ILE A 264 -22.25 -10.88 -10.15
C ILE A 264 -23.01 -9.97 -9.18
N ASP A 265 -24.28 -10.26 -8.89
CA ASP A 265 -25.08 -9.44 -7.99
C ASP A 265 -24.56 -9.54 -6.55
N ILE A 266 -24.26 -10.76 -6.07
CA ILE A 266 -23.59 -10.95 -4.77
C ILE A 266 -22.21 -10.26 -4.75
N LEU A 267 -21.44 -10.36 -5.84
CA LEU A 267 -20.15 -9.68 -5.91
C LEU A 267 -20.30 -8.16 -5.80
N ASN A 268 -21.32 -7.57 -6.41
CA ASN A 268 -21.59 -6.13 -6.29
C ASN A 268 -22.08 -5.73 -4.90
N GLU A 269 -22.82 -6.58 -4.20
CA GLU A 269 -23.20 -6.36 -2.79
C GLU A 269 -21.99 -6.35 -1.87
N VAL A 270 -21.00 -7.21 -2.13
CA VAL A 270 -19.87 -7.46 -1.24
C VAL A 270 -18.63 -6.63 -1.56
N TYR A 271 -18.36 -6.29 -2.83
CA TYR A 271 -17.11 -5.68 -3.28
C TYR A 271 -17.30 -4.38 -4.08
N SER A 272 -16.31 -3.49 -4.00
CA SER A 272 -16.31 -2.19 -4.67
C SER A 272 -15.98 -2.31 -6.16
N LEU A 273 -16.96 -2.71 -6.97
CA LEU A 273 -16.81 -2.98 -8.41
C LEU A 273 -17.23 -1.82 -9.34
N SER A 274 -17.51 -0.64 -8.78
CA SER A 274 -18.06 0.50 -9.52
C SER A 274 -17.17 0.97 -10.67
N ALA A 275 -15.85 0.99 -10.45
CA ALA A 275 -14.84 1.29 -11.45
C ALA A 275 -14.85 0.36 -12.69
N PHE A 276 -15.48 -0.80 -12.57
CA PHE A 276 -15.58 -1.86 -13.57
C PHE A 276 -17.02 -2.11 -14.03
N HIS A 277 -17.92 -1.13 -13.81
CA HIS A 277 -19.34 -1.23 -14.14
C HIS A 277 -20.01 -2.48 -13.56
N GLY A 278 -19.59 -2.88 -12.35
CA GLY A 278 -20.11 -4.07 -11.69
C GLY A 278 -19.88 -5.36 -12.46
N LEU A 279 -18.83 -5.44 -13.29
CA LEU A 279 -18.53 -6.57 -14.18
C LEU A 279 -19.57 -6.79 -15.28
N ARG A 280 -20.31 -5.73 -15.63
CA ARG A 280 -21.30 -5.71 -16.71
C ARG A 280 -20.85 -4.75 -17.82
N ALA A 281 -21.39 -4.92 -19.03
CA ALA A 281 -21.18 -3.98 -20.11
C ALA A 281 -21.82 -2.63 -19.79
N LYS A 282 -21.22 -1.50 -20.21
CA LYS A 282 -21.83 -0.18 -20.05
C LYS A 282 -23.26 -0.13 -20.62
N HIS A 283 -24.22 0.35 -19.84
CA HIS A 283 -25.60 0.54 -20.26
C HIS A 283 -26.03 2.02 -20.12
N PRO A 284 -26.86 2.56 -21.02
CA PRO A 284 -27.34 3.95 -20.92
C PRO A 284 -28.11 4.27 -19.63
N ASP A 285 -28.72 3.27 -19.01
CA ASP A 285 -29.48 3.42 -17.76
C ASP A 285 -28.59 3.35 -16.50
N ASP A 286 -27.28 3.10 -16.65
CA ASP A 286 -26.35 3.10 -15.52
C ASP A 286 -26.22 4.54 -14.98
N GLN A 287 -26.76 4.78 -13.78
CA GLN A 287 -26.68 6.09 -13.13
C GLN A 287 -25.42 6.18 -12.27
N TRP A 288 -24.45 6.96 -12.72
CA TRP A 288 -23.26 7.25 -11.93
C TRP A 288 -23.56 8.26 -10.82
N ASN A 289 -23.34 7.88 -9.56
CA ASN A 289 -23.54 8.75 -8.41
C ASN A 289 -22.22 9.06 -7.69
N HIS A 290 -22.28 9.95 -6.70
CA HIS A 290 -21.10 10.38 -5.95
C HIS A 290 -20.44 9.23 -5.17
N GLN A 291 -21.23 8.32 -4.58
CA GLN A 291 -20.72 7.17 -3.83
C GLN A 291 -19.88 6.25 -4.71
N MET A 292 -20.26 6.07 -5.98
CA MET A 292 -19.49 5.28 -6.94
C MET A 292 -18.13 5.92 -7.25
N THR A 293 -18.03 7.25 -7.27
CA THR A 293 -16.74 7.96 -7.35
C THR A 293 -15.92 7.73 -6.09
N GLU A 294 -16.50 7.88 -4.89
CA GLU A 294 -15.79 7.61 -3.63
C GLU A 294 -15.27 6.16 -3.59
N GLU A 295 -16.08 5.19 -4.01
CA GLU A 295 -15.69 3.78 -4.10
C GLU A 295 -14.56 3.54 -5.10
N THR A 296 -14.61 4.21 -6.26
CA THR A 296 -13.58 4.15 -7.30
C THR A 296 -12.30 4.89 -6.91
N GLU A 297 -12.33 5.72 -5.88
CA GLU A 297 -11.13 6.38 -5.36
C GLU A 297 -10.74 5.86 -3.96
N SER A 298 -11.51 4.93 -3.40
CA SER A 298 -11.32 4.41 -2.04
C SER A 298 -9.96 3.74 -1.83
N TYR A 299 -9.37 3.20 -2.90
CA TYR A 299 -8.04 2.60 -2.92
C TYR A 299 -6.90 3.60 -3.15
N LEU A 300 -7.22 4.87 -3.41
CA LEU A 300 -6.27 5.96 -3.56
C LEU A 300 -6.16 6.70 -2.21
N PRO A 301 -4.95 6.82 -1.63
CA PRO A 301 -4.72 7.66 -0.47
C PRO A 301 -5.32 9.04 -0.63
N ASN A 302 -5.93 9.55 0.44
CA ASN A 302 -6.50 10.89 0.54
C ASN A 302 -7.65 11.22 -0.43
N SER A 303 -8.24 10.26 -1.13
CA SER A 303 -9.39 10.52 -2.02
C SER A 303 -10.51 11.32 -1.34
N ASP A 304 -10.83 10.97 -0.08
CA ASP A 304 -11.76 11.68 0.80
C ASP A 304 -11.60 13.21 0.83
N ILE A 305 -10.37 13.72 0.69
CA ILE A 305 -10.07 15.16 0.81
C ILE A 305 -10.57 15.92 -0.41
N TYR A 306 -10.49 15.31 -1.60
CA TYR A 306 -10.80 15.97 -2.87
C TYR A 306 -12.29 15.99 -3.21
N ILE A 307 -13.10 15.31 -2.41
CA ILE A 307 -14.55 15.17 -2.54
C ILE A 307 -15.31 16.37 -1.94
N HIS A 308 -14.67 17.14 -1.04
CA HIS A 308 -15.31 18.24 -0.31
C HIS A 308 -15.45 19.51 -1.17
N GLY A 309 -16.35 19.49 -2.15
CA GLY A 309 -16.75 20.66 -2.94
C GLY A 309 -18.23 21.03 -2.83
N ASP A 310 -19.14 20.07 -2.63
CA ASP A 310 -20.59 20.29 -2.80
C ASP A 310 -21.47 19.58 -1.76
N VAL A 311 -21.14 19.69 -0.45
CA VAL A 311 -22.13 19.36 0.59
C VAL A 311 -23.00 20.59 0.83
N THR A 312 -23.92 20.87 -0.09
CA THR A 312 -25.13 21.60 0.28
C THR A 312 -25.86 20.72 1.29
N THR A 313 -26.00 21.20 2.51
CA THR A 313 -26.77 20.54 3.56
C THR A 313 -28.22 20.45 3.11
N HIS A 314 -28.59 19.36 2.45
CA HIS A 314 -29.98 18.96 2.38
C HIS A 314 -30.34 18.37 3.75
N ASP A 315 -31.29 19.05 4.37
CA ASP A 315 -31.89 18.74 5.66
C ASP A 315 -32.73 17.46 5.50
N ASP A 316 -32.08 16.29 5.46
CA ASP A 316 -32.77 15.00 5.36
C ASP A 316 -33.30 14.62 6.76
N GLY A 317 -34.48 15.16 7.04
CA GLY A 317 -35.31 14.73 8.14
C GLY A 317 -35.67 13.25 8.02
N ASN A 318 -35.38 12.50 9.08
CA ASN A 318 -36.11 11.31 9.50
C ASN A 318 -36.01 10.08 8.55
N ASN A 319 -34.80 9.55 8.34
CA ASN A 319 -34.64 8.18 7.89
C ASN A 319 -34.60 7.24 9.10
N HIS A 320 -35.70 6.51 9.29
CA HIS A 320 -35.74 5.33 10.16
C HIS A 320 -34.61 4.37 9.78
N ILE A 321 -33.77 4.04 10.76
CA ILE A 321 -32.78 2.96 10.69
C ILE A 321 -33.54 1.67 10.37
N LYS A 322 -33.50 1.23 9.10
CA LYS A 322 -33.93 -0.11 8.71
C LYS A 322 -32.83 -1.09 9.12
N ALA A 323 -33.27 -2.26 9.58
CA ALA A 323 -32.40 -3.34 10.06
C ALA A 323 -31.23 -3.63 9.12
N ASN A 324 -30.10 -3.97 9.72
CA ASN A 324 -28.83 -4.23 9.07
C ASN A 324 -28.97 -5.28 7.94
N PRO A 325 -28.80 -4.91 6.64
CA PRO A 325 -28.91 -5.83 5.51
C PRO A 325 -27.87 -6.97 5.57
N VAL A 326 -26.83 -6.81 6.40
CA VAL A 326 -25.84 -7.86 6.71
C VAL A 326 -26.49 -9.09 7.35
N LEU A 327 -27.47 -8.92 8.25
CA LEU A 327 -28.11 -10.06 8.92
C LEU A 327 -29.00 -10.86 7.95
N GLU A 328 -29.66 -10.19 7.01
CA GLU A 328 -30.45 -10.83 5.96
C GLU A 328 -29.57 -11.48 4.88
N ALA A 329 -28.44 -10.86 4.53
CA ALA A 329 -27.45 -11.44 3.63
C ALA A 329 -26.80 -12.70 4.23
N MET A 330 -26.53 -12.70 5.55
CA MET A 330 -26.06 -13.89 6.28
C MET A 330 -27.09 -15.03 6.26
N GLN A 331 -28.39 -14.73 6.40
CA GLN A 331 -29.45 -15.74 6.31
C GLN A 331 -29.62 -16.28 4.87
N ARG A 332 -29.42 -15.45 3.84
CA ARG A 332 -29.45 -15.87 2.43
C ARG A 332 -28.23 -16.71 2.05
N ALA A 333 -27.03 -16.35 2.50
CA ALA A 333 -25.79 -17.07 2.19
C ALA A 333 -25.70 -18.45 2.87
N VAL A 334 -26.34 -18.63 4.03
CA VAL A 334 -26.40 -19.92 4.74
C VAL A 334 -27.52 -20.83 4.19
N GLY A 335 -28.52 -20.27 3.50
CA GLY A 335 -29.70 -21.00 3.03
C GLY A 335 -29.57 -21.71 1.68
N HIS A 336 -28.39 -21.78 1.05
CA HIS A 336 -28.17 -22.42 -0.27
C HIS A 336 -27.13 -23.56 -0.24
N GLY A 337 -26.81 -24.10 0.94
CA GLY A 337 -26.13 -25.39 1.03
C GLY A 337 -27.17 -26.52 0.98
N ASP A 338 -27.25 -27.22 -0.16
CA ASP A 338 -28.08 -28.39 -0.32
C ASP A 338 -27.74 -29.49 0.71
N SER A 339 -28.80 -30.19 1.09
CA SER A 339 -28.95 -31.19 2.13
C SER A 339 -27.88 -32.29 2.20
N ILE A 340 -27.23 -32.43 3.36
CA ILE A 340 -26.84 -33.74 3.91
C ILE A 340 -27.24 -33.76 5.38
N GLU A 341 -28.24 -34.57 5.69
CA GLU A 341 -28.69 -34.85 7.05
C GLU A 341 -27.57 -35.51 7.87
N SER A 342 -27.22 -34.91 9.00
CA SER A 342 -26.79 -35.70 10.16
C SER A 342 -27.36 -35.11 11.43
N THR A 343 -28.11 -35.97 12.12
CA THR A 343 -28.96 -35.72 13.27
C THR A 343 -28.14 -35.64 14.54
N THR A 344 -28.25 -34.54 15.30
CA THR A 344 -28.26 -34.60 16.77
C THR A 344 -29.02 -33.41 17.34
N ASN A 345 -30.25 -33.69 17.78
CA ASN A 345 -31.07 -32.80 18.60
C ASN A 345 -30.41 -32.58 19.96
N ILE A 346 -30.28 -31.32 20.40
CA ILE A 346 -30.24 -31.01 21.84
C ILE A 346 -31.18 -29.83 22.10
N THR A 347 -32.37 -30.20 22.57
CA THR A 347 -33.38 -29.35 23.19
C THR A 347 -32.83 -28.66 24.43
N ALA A 348 -33.07 -27.36 24.53
CA ALA A 348 -32.91 -26.58 25.74
C ALA A 348 -33.75 -27.17 26.89
N SER A 349 -33.12 -27.38 28.06
CA SER A 349 -33.84 -27.50 29.31
C SER A 349 -33.15 -26.68 30.39
N VAL A 350 -33.94 -25.75 30.93
CA VAL A 350 -33.66 -24.96 32.12
C VAL A 350 -33.77 -25.89 33.31
N GLY A 351 -32.70 -26.00 34.11
CA GLY A 351 -32.67 -26.74 35.36
C GLY A 351 -31.97 -25.92 36.43
N THR A 352 -32.76 -25.37 37.34
CA THR A 352 -32.32 -24.83 38.62
C THR A 352 -31.93 -26.00 39.52
N ASP A 353 -30.79 -25.94 40.21
CA ASP A 353 -30.74 -26.31 41.62
C ASP A 353 -29.45 -25.92 42.35
N LYS A 354 -29.65 -25.55 43.61
CA LYS A 354 -28.64 -25.09 44.57
C LYS A 354 -28.18 -26.26 45.47
N ASN A 355 -26.97 -26.08 46.00
CA ASN A 355 -26.45 -26.47 47.32
C ASN A 355 -25.46 -27.65 47.46
N ASN A 356 -24.34 -27.29 48.14
CA ASN A 356 -23.54 -28.03 49.13
C ASN A 356 -22.60 -29.15 48.60
N LYS A 357 -21.33 -29.27 49.02
CA LYS A 357 -20.71 -29.11 50.36
C LYS A 357 -19.16 -29.08 50.24
N HIS A 358 -18.53 -28.52 51.28
CA HIS A 358 -17.09 -28.53 51.61
C HIS A 358 -16.44 -29.92 51.73
N THR A 359 -15.16 -30.04 51.33
CA THR A 359 -13.96 -30.45 52.15
C THR A 359 -12.73 -30.56 51.21
N LYS A 360 -11.68 -29.72 51.31
CA LYS A 360 -10.48 -29.72 52.17
C LYS A 360 -9.36 -30.73 51.79
N VAL A 361 -8.16 -30.18 51.49
CA VAL A 361 -6.78 -30.58 51.93
C VAL A 361 -5.73 -30.97 50.85
N ASN A 362 -4.67 -30.13 50.83
CA ASN A 362 -3.20 -30.31 50.63
C ASN A 362 -2.62 -30.69 49.25
N GLN A 363 -1.84 -29.80 48.63
CA GLN A 363 -0.39 -29.49 48.80
C GLN A 363 0.52 -30.46 48.03
N GLY A 364 1.18 -29.90 47.01
CA GLY A 364 2.29 -30.47 46.26
C GLY A 364 2.90 -29.37 45.39
N GLN A 365 4.04 -28.88 45.85
CA GLN A 365 4.80 -27.70 45.44
C GLN A 365 5.74 -28.02 44.26
N LEU A 366 6.16 -26.98 43.52
CA LEU A 366 7.39 -26.79 42.70
C LEU A 366 7.04 -25.80 41.57
N ASP A 367 7.80 -24.77 41.18
CA ASP A 367 8.71 -23.80 41.81
C ASP A 367 8.90 -22.74 40.70
N HIS A 368 8.70 -21.46 41.00
CA HIS A 368 9.14 -20.37 40.11
C HIS A 368 9.63 -19.21 40.97
N ASP A 369 10.96 -19.15 41.10
CA ASP A 369 11.68 -18.01 41.67
C ASP A 369 11.44 -16.78 40.80
N SER A 370 10.90 -15.75 41.44
CA SER A 370 10.82 -14.39 40.95
C SER A 370 11.94 -13.60 41.63
N LEU A 371 12.90 -13.09 40.85
CA LEU A 371 13.88 -12.13 41.35
C LEU A 371 13.29 -10.72 41.29
N THR A 372 13.19 -10.15 42.48
CA THR A 372 12.76 -8.79 42.80
C THR A 372 13.77 -7.75 42.33
N ALA A 373 13.27 -6.62 41.81
CA ALA A 373 14.00 -5.36 41.76
C ALA A 373 13.35 -4.38 42.74
N SER A 374 13.84 -4.42 43.98
CA SER A 374 13.77 -3.30 44.93
C SER A 374 14.98 -2.41 44.66
N ASP A 375 14.77 -1.10 44.46
CA ASP A 375 15.41 -0.02 45.27
C ASP A 375 15.38 1.37 44.60
N TYR A 376 14.72 2.30 45.32
CA TYR A 376 14.75 3.79 45.32
C TYR A 376 14.28 4.53 44.03
N ILE A 377 13.35 5.49 44.10
CA ILE A 377 13.42 6.78 44.84
C ILE A 377 12.12 7.09 45.58
N THR A 378 12.25 7.39 46.88
CA THR A 378 11.21 7.91 47.78
C THR A 378 10.87 9.37 47.46
N THR A 379 9.61 9.66 47.13
CA THR A 379 9.03 11.01 47.18
C THR A 379 8.46 11.29 48.59
N PRO A 380 8.68 12.47 49.18
CA PRO A 380 8.15 12.81 50.50
C PRO A 380 6.66 13.20 50.43
N PRO A 381 5.91 13.08 51.54
CA PRO A 381 4.49 13.41 51.57
C PRO A 381 4.28 14.92 51.55
N ILE A 382 3.37 15.38 50.68
CA ILE A 382 2.91 16.78 50.65
C ILE A 382 2.09 17.02 51.93
N LYS A 383 2.55 17.99 52.74
CA LYS A 383 1.82 18.51 53.91
C LYS A 383 0.63 19.36 53.43
N SER A 384 -0.47 19.25 54.17
CA SER A 384 -1.72 19.97 54.02
C SER A 384 -1.56 21.49 53.90
N LEU A 385 -2.44 22.10 53.10
CA LEU A 385 -2.71 23.53 53.11
C LEU A 385 -3.16 23.96 54.51
N GLU A 386 -2.32 24.68 55.26
CA GLU A 386 -2.79 25.55 56.36
C GLU A 386 -1.77 26.60 56.85
N ASP A 387 -0.50 26.60 56.41
CA ASP A 387 0.50 27.56 56.89
C ASP A 387 1.06 28.47 55.78
N LEU A 388 0.28 29.42 55.24
CA LEU A 388 0.81 30.53 54.42
C LEU A 388 0.12 31.89 54.67
N ASP A 389 -0.62 32.04 55.76
CA ASP A 389 -1.02 33.35 56.29
C ASP A 389 0.00 33.79 57.34
N ASN A 390 1.10 34.40 56.89
CA ASN A 390 1.88 35.42 57.61
C ASN A 390 3.25 35.55 56.95
N LEU A 391 3.42 36.56 56.09
CA LEU A 391 4.68 37.28 55.91
C LEU A 391 4.36 38.58 55.15
N GLN A 392 4.10 39.65 55.90
CA GLN A 392 4.22 41.03 55.41
C GLN A 392 5.70 41.41 55.40
N GLY A 393 6.16 42.11 54.35
CA GLY A 393 7.46 42.77 54.39
C GLY A 393 8.08 43.15 53.05
N ASP A 394 7.85 44.43 52.70
CA ASP A 394 8.71 45.35 51.97
C ASP A 394 8.74 45.43 50.43
N GLU A 395 8.32 46.63 50.02
CA GLU A 395 8.36 47.30 48.74
C GLU A 395 9.81 47.57 48.25
N ASN A 396 9.94 47.75 46.93
CA ASN A 396 11.08 48.24 46.14
C ASN A 396 12.06 47.20 45.56
N SER A 397 11.78 46.75 44.33
CA SER A 397 12.59 47.20 43.18
C SER A 397 11.90 46.85 41.86
N ASN A 398 11.71 47.88 41.02
CA ASN A 398 11.24 47.78 39.66
C ASN A 398 12.14 46.88 38.82
N ASN A 399 11.55 45.95 38.08
CA ASN A 399 11.95 45.57 36.73
C ASN A 399 10.74 44.96 36.02
N ASP A 400 9.93 45.84 35.45
CA ASP A 400 8.95 45.51 34.42
C ASP A 400 9.67 44.94 33.19
N ALA A 401 9.42 43.67 32.89
CA ALA A 401 9.57 43.13 31.55
C ALA A 401 8.17 42.71 31.07
N VAL A 402 7.47 43.69 30.52
CA VAL A 402 6.22 43.56 29.79
C VAL A 402 6.47 42.62 28.60
N LEU A 403 5.86 41.43 28.62
CA LEU A 403 5.65 40.63 27.42
C LEU A 403 4.47 41.26 26.67
N GLU A 404 4.82 42.09 25.68
CA GLU A 404 3.88 42.66 24.72
C GLU A 404 3.12 41.54 23.98
N ILE A 405 1.87 41.34 24.37
CA ILE A 405 0.87 40.73 23.50
C ILE A 405 0.47 41.82 22.50
N ALA A 406 1.20 41.90 21.40
CA ALA A 406 0.88 42.77 20.28
C ALA A 406 -0.37 42.25 19.55
N ASP A 407 -1.45 42.99 19.75
CA ASP A 407 -2.63 43.18 18.89
C ASP A 407 -3.38 41.99 18.29
N THR A 408 -4.59 41.78 18.81
CA THR A 408 -5.81 41.87 17.97
C THR A 408 -6.97 42.50 18.75
N SER A 409 -6.89 43.80 19.01
CA SER A 409 -8.08 44.63 19.23
C SER A 409 -8.60 45.19 17.91
N SER A 410 -9.05 44.34 16.99
CA SER A 410 -9.97 44.74 15.90
C SER A 410 -10.62 43.50 15.27
N HIS A 411 -11.93 43.37 15.54
CA HIS A 411 -12.95 42.49 14.95
C HIS A 411 -13.72 41.72 16.02
N ARG A 412 -14.52 42.48 16.78
CA ARG A 412 -15.61 41.95 17.60
C ARG A 412 -16.77 41.54 16.68
N ALA A 413 -16.56 40.51 15.85
CA ALA A 413 -17.62 39.93 15.05
C ALA A 413 -18.51 39.07 15.96
N LYS A 414 -19.83 39.30 15.93
CA LYS A 414 -20.79 38.33 16.48
C LYS A 414 -20.57 37.02 15.72
N ILE A 415 -19.94 36.02 16.35
CA ILE A 415 -19.86 34.67 15.79
C ILE A 415 -21.32 34.21 15.61
N THR A 416 -21.74 34.06 14.37
CA THR A 416 -23.11 33.64 14.03
C THR A 416 -23.29 32.15 14.33
N LYS A 417 -24.53 31.69 14.56
CA LYS A 417 -24.84 30.25 14.68
C LYS A 417 -24.30 29.44 13.49
N ALA A 418 -24.20 30.04 12.30
CA ALA A 418 -23.60 29.44 11.11
C ALA A 418 -22.08 29.22 11.22
N GLN A 419 -21.33 30.14 11.84
CA GLN A 419 -19.89 29.96 12.11
C GLN A 419 -19.63 28.93 13.23
N LEU A 420 -20.48 28.87 14.25
CA LEU A 420 -20.43 27.81 15.27
C LEU A 420 -20.82 26.42 14.73
N ALA A 421 -21.68 26.37 13.70
CA ALA A 421 -22.00 25.14 12.98
C ALA A 421 -20.91 24.73 11.98
N ALA A 422 -20.13 25.70 11.46
CA ALA A 422 -18.99 25.46 10.58
C ALA A 422 -17.82 24.77 11.29
N GLU A 423 -17.65 25.03 12.60
CA GLU A 423 -16.62 24.45 13.47
C GLU A 423 -17.07 23.18 14.22
N ASP A 424 -18.13 22.49 13.79
CA ASP A 424 -18.58 21.28 14.48
C ASP A 424 -17.54 20.15 14.37
N PRO A 425 -16.97 19.65 15.49
CA PRO A 425 -15.97 18.56 15.47
C PRO A 425 -16.49 17.29 14.79
N SER A 426 -17.81 17.09 14.82
CA SER A 426 -18.50 15.95 14.20
C SER A 426 -18.30 15.87 12.67
N ARG A 427 -17.96 16.99 12.01
CA ARG A 427 -17.68 17.02 10.55
C ARG A 427 -16.43 16.22 10.17
N TYR A 428 -15.51 16.07 11.10
CA TYR A 428 -14.25 15.35 10.90
C TYR A 428 -14.39 13.86 11.22
N ILE A 429 -15.50 13.44 11.84
CA ILE A 429 -15.84 12.04 12.09
C ILE A 429 -16.88 11.61 11.06
N LYS A 430 -16.44 10.96 9.97
CA LYS A 430 -17.39 10.28 9.06
C LYS A 430 -17.91 9.01 9.78
N PRO A 431 -19.22 8.87 10.04
CA PRO A 431 -19.78 7.57 10.38
C PRO A 431 -19.61 6.61 9.19
N THR A 432 -19.47 5.30 9.46
CA THR A 432 -19.44 4.27 8.42
C THR A 432 -20.80 4.25 7.72
N LEU A 433 -20.90 4.91 6.56
CA LEU A 433 -22.12 4.93 5.76
C LEU A 433 -22.35 3.54 5.16
N ILE A 434 -23.48 2.93 5.51
CA ILE A 434 -24.00 1.76 4.80
C ILE A 434 -24.52 2.28 3.45
N SER A 435 -23.77 2.07 2.36
CA SER A 435 -24.13 2.55 1.03
C SER A 435 -25.20 1.68 0.39
N GLN A 436 -26.00 2.27 -0.50
CA GLN A 436 -26.87 1.52 -1.39
C GLN A 436 -26.01 0.88 -2.48
N THR A 437 -26.21 -0.41 -2.75
CA THR A 437 -25.48 -1.12 -3.80
C THR A 437 -25.79 -0.50 -5.17
N PRO A 438 -24.79 -0.03 -5.93
CA PRO A 438 -25.01 0.53 -7.25
C PRO A 438 -25.60 -0.54 -8.18
N GLN A 439 -26.61 -0.15 -8.97
CA GLN A 439 -27.26 -1.04 -9.93
C GLN A 439 -26.68 -0.82 -11.32
N PHE A 440 -26.37 -1.93 -11.99
CA PHE A 440 -25.83 -1.95 -13.34
C PHE A 440 -26.72 -2.83 -14.22
N PHE A 441 -27.16 -2.30 -15.36
CA PHE A 441 -28.17 -2.95 -16.20
C PHE A 441 -27.57 -3.69 -17.41
N GLY A 442 -26.26 -3.62 -17.56
CA GLY A 442 -25.52 -4.28 -18.62
C GLY A 442 -25.58 -5.80 -18.60
N LYS A 443 -25.26 -6.39 -19.75
CA LYS A 443 -24.98 -7.83 -19.85
C LYS A 443 -23.74 -8.18 -19.04
N GLU A 444 -23.77 -9.34 -18.41
CA GLU A 444 -22.67 -9.89 -17.62
C GLU A 444 -21.42 -10.13 -18.49
N LYS A 445 -20.24 -9.82 -17.95
CA LYS A 445 -18.98 -9.89 -18.68
C LYS A 445 -17.88 -10.63 -17.95
N ALA A 446 -18.19 -11.34 -16.86
CA ALA A 446 -17.21 -12.08 -16.07
C ALA A 446 -17.36 -13.60 -16.18
N PHE A 447 -16.24 -14.31 -16.02
CA PHE A 447 -16.16 -15.72 -15.65
C PHE A 447 -15.22 -15.86 -14.44
N ALA A 448 -15.28 -16.96 -13.71
CA ALA A 448 -14.48 -17.20 -12.50
C ALA A 448 -13.48 -18.35 -12.68
N ILE A 449 -12.31 -18.23 -12.07
CA ILE A 449 -11.43 -19.36 -11.78
C ILE A 449 -11.90 -19.98 -10.47
N GLN A 450 -12.35 -21.23 -10.52
CA GLN A 450 -12.83 -21.97 -9.35
C GLN A 450 -11.68 -22.70 -8.63
N LEU A 451 -10.74 -23.21 -9.42
CA LEU A 451 -9.60 -23.97 -8.91
C LEU A 451 -8.38 -23.71 -9.76
N PHE A 452 -7.24 -23.51 -9.12
CA PHE A 452 -5.96 -23.32 -9.79
C PHE A 452 -4.86 -24.07 -9.03
N CYS A 453 -4.04 -24.82 -9.75
CA CYS A 453 -2.86 -25.47 -9.20
C CYS A 453 -1.79 -25.61 -10.29
N ILE A 454 -0.52 -25.45 -9.94
CA ILE A 454 0.59 -25.61 -10.87
C ILE A 454 1.81 -26.09 -10.09
N SER A 455 2.65 -26.88 -10.72
CA SER A 455 3.93 -27.30 -10.14
C SER A 455 4.81 -26.08 -9.83
N GLU A 456 5.42 -26.06 -8.64
CA GLU A 456 6.24 -24.96 -8.13
C GLU A 456 7.33 -24.51 -9.13
N VAL A 457 7.94 -25.45 -9.84
CA VAL A 457 8.98 -25.18 -10.86
C VAL A 457 8.46 -24.29 -11.99
N TYR A 458 7.17 -24.40 -12.31
CA TYR A 458 6.51 -23.70 -13.43
C TYR A 458 5.56 -22.59 -12.97
N GLU A 459 5.47 -22.31 -11.67
CA GLU A 459 4.52 -21.35 -11.10
C GLU A 459 4.60 -19.96 -11.73
N LYS A 460 5.82 -19.52 -12.10
CA LYS A 460 6.08 -18.24 -12.78
C LYS A 460 5.56 -18.17 -14.23
N ARG A 461 5.11 -19.29 -14.80
CA ARG A 461 4.45 -19.38 -16.11
C ARG A 461 2.92 -19.50 -16.00
N SER A 462 2.36 -19.36 -14.80
CA SER A 462 0.92 -19.39 -14.55
C SER A 462 0.11 -18.42 -15.43
N TYR A 463 0.70 -17.29 -15.80
CA TYR A 463 0.09 -16.31 -16.72
C TYR A 463 -0.31 -16.94 -18.08
N ASP A 464 0.39 -17.97 -18.55
CA ASP A 464 0.13 -18.62 -19.84
C ASP A 464 -1.30 -19.18 -19.93
N PHE A 465 -1.93 -19.53 -18.80
CA PHE A 465 -3.32 -20.00 -18.74
C PHE A 465 -4.34 -18.95 -19.18
N LEU A 466 -4.09 -17.67 -18.92
CA LEU A 466 -5.09 -16.61 -19.09
C LEU A 466 -5.54 -16.48 -20.54
N GLN A 467 -4.61 -16.55 -21.49
CA GLN A 467 -4.94 -16.48 -22.92
C GLN A 467 -5.95 -17.57 -23.29
N LYS A 468 -5.67 -18.82 -22.91
CA LYS A 468 -6.55 -19.95 -23.22
C LYS A 468 -7.88 -19.86 -22.49
N ALA A 469 -7.91 -19.34 -21.27
CA ALA A 469 -9.15 -19.13 -20.51
C ALA A 469 -10.09 -18.12 -21.20
N PHE A 470 -9.59 -16.99 -21.70
CA PHE A 470 -10.40 -16.03 -22.47
C PHE A 470 -10.82 -16.55 -23.84
N ASP A 471 -10.04 -17.46 -24.44
CA ASP A 471 -10.42 -18.14 -25.69
C ASP A 471 -11.59 -19.11 -25.48
N MET A 472 -11.74 -19.69 -24.27
CA MET A 472 -12.89 -20.54 -23.93
C MET A 472 -14.19 -19.74 -23.76
N PHE A 473 -14.11 -18.48 -23.33
CA PHE A 473 -15.25 -17.57 -23.14
C PHE A 473 -15.06 -16.23 -23.90
N PRO A 474 -15.16 -16.21 -25.25
CA PRO A 474 -14.82 -15.06 -26.09
C PRO A 474 -15.63 -13.77 -25.80
N ASP A 475 -16.83 -13.92 -25.26
CA ASP A 475 -17.81 -12.88 -24.98
C ASP A 475 -17.65 -12.26 -23.58
N ARG A 476 -16.74 -12.79 -22.77
CA ARG A 476 -16.39 -12.28 -21.44
C ARG A 476 -15.12 -11.43 -21.45
N ASP A 477 -15.16 -10.34 -20.71
CA ASP A 477 -14.08 -9.36 -20.64
C ASP A 477 -13.30 -9.44 -19.31
N TYR A 478 -13.89 -10.04 -18.28
CA TYR A 478 -13.31 -10.16 -16.94
C TYR A 478 -13.15 -11.62 -16.51
N CYS A 479 -12.05 -11.89 -15.81
CA CYS A 479 -11.74 -13.12 -15.11
C CYS A 479 -11.61 -12.79 -13.62
N VAL A 480 -12.39 -13.45 -12.77
CA VAL A 480 -12.35 -13.25 -11.32
C VAL A 480 -11.85 -14.49 -10.59
N ILE A 481 -11.24 -14.29 -9.43
CA ILE A 481 -10.87 -15.38 -8.52
C ILE A 481 -11.01 -14.90 -7.08
N THR A 482 -11.58 -15.73 -6.22
CA THR A 482 -11.68 -15.46 -4.78
C THR A 482 -10.67 -16.32 -4.03
N ILE A 483 -9.92 -15.71 -3.12
CA ILE A 483 -8.81 -16.35 -2.40
C ILE A 483 -8.98 -16.14 -0.89
N PRO A 484 -8.85 -17.18 -0.06
CA PRO A 484 -8.85 -17.01 1.39
C PRO A 484 -7.70 -16.10 1.87
N GLN A 485 -7.96 -15.24 2.86
CA GLN A 485 -7.03 -14.20 3.35
C GLN A 485 -5.68 -14.72 3.87
N MET A 486 -5.64 -15.95 4.36
CA MET A 486 -4.42 -16.57 4.90
C MET A 486 -3.56 -17.25 3.82
N VAL A 487 -4.07 -17.35 2.58
CA VAL A 487 -3.31 -17.89 1.45
C VAL A 487 -2.38 -16.78 0.92
N PRO A 488 -1.05 -17.00 0.89
CA PRO A 488 -0.12 -16.06 0.31
C PRO A 488 -0.42 -15.79 -1.17
N GLU A 489 -0.12 -14.57 -1.62
CA GLU A 489 -0.25 -14.23 -3.02
C GLU A 489 0.74 -15.02 -3.87
N PHE A 490 0.24 -15.80 -4.83
CA PHE A 490 1.04 -16.57 -5.78
C PHE A 490 1.20 -15.83 -7.13
N PRO A 491 2.20 -16.17 -7.97
CA PRO A 491 2.58 -15.41 -9.16
C PRO A 491 1.46 -15.05 -10.13
N LEU A 492 0.42 -15.88 -10.28
CA LEU A 492 -0.72 -15.56 -11.14
C LEU A 492 -1.43 -14.27 -10.69
N LEU A 493 -1.64 -14.13 -9.38
CA LEU A 493 -2.37 -13.01 -8.78
C LEU A 493 -1.62 -11.68 -8.90
N GLN A 494 -0.30 -11.71 -9.12
CA GLN A 494 0.49 -10.50 -9.37
C GLN A 494 0.09 -9.78 -10.67
N SER A 495 -0.63 -10.47 -11.55
CA SER A 495 -1.21 -9.89 -12.77
C SER A 495 -2.65 -9.38 -12.57
N PHE A 496 -3.26 -9.64 -11.42
CA PHE A 496 -4.64 -9.29 -11.11
C PHE A 496 -4.71 -8.03 -10.25
N ILE A 497 -5.86 -7.36 -10.31
CA ILE A 497 -6.20 -6.23 -9.47
C ILE A 497 -6.99 -6.77 -8.28
N ARG A 498 -6.53 -6.50 -7.06
CA ARG A 498 -7.31 -6.77 -5.85
C ARG A 498 -8.46 -5.78 -5.75
N ILE A 499 -9.67 -6.29 -5.47
CA ILE A 499 -10.86 -5.49 -5.23
C ILE A 499 -11.17 -5.49 -3.73
N PRO A 500 -11.24 -4.31 -3.08
CA PRO A 500 -11.54 -4.23 -1.66
C PRO A 500 -13.03 -4.59 -1.39
N PRO A 501 -13.32 -5.22 -0.24
CA PRO A 501 -14.69 -5.46 0.17
C PRO A 501 -15.37 -4.16 0.65
N ARG A 502 -16.67 -4.04 0.39
CA ARG A 502 -17.57 -2.99 0.91
C ARG A 502 -17.92 -3.21 2.37
N VAL A 503 -18.04 -4.48 2.76
CA VAL A 503 -18.55 -4.90 4.06
C VAL A 503 -17.50 -5.75 4.77
N ASN A 504 -17.36 -5.57 6.08
CA ASN A 504 -16.45 -6.37 6.90
C ASN A 504 -17.16 -7.62 7.45
N LEU A 505 -17.40 -8.63 6.60
CA LEU A 505 -18.00 -9.90 7.02
C LEU A 505 -16.92 -10.97 7.32
N PRO A 506 -17.18 -11.90 8.25
CA PRO A 506 -16.20 -12.91 8.67
C PRO A 506 -15.74 -13.86 7.56
N ASN A 507 -16.63 -14.19 6.61
CA ASN A 507 -16.38 -15.18 5.56
C ASN A 507 -16.01 -14.56 4.20
N ILE A 508 -15.76 -13.26 4.15
CA ILE A 508 -15.36 -12.61 2.90
C ILE A 508 -13.92 -13.03 2.55
N GLN A 509 -13.78 -13.54 1.33
CA GLN A 509 -12.50 -13.84 0.71
C GLN A 509 -11.95 -12.58 0.02
N GLU A 510 -10.69 -12.62 -0.39
CA GLU A 510 -10.12 -11.58 -1.23
C GLU A 510 -10.57 -11.80 -2.68
N LEU A 511 -11.10 -10.76 -3.32
CA LEU A 511 -11.48 -10.81 -4.74
C LEU A 511 -10.36 -10.22 -5.60
N TYR A 512 -9.95 -10.97 -6.60
CA TYR A 512 -8.98 -10.55 -7.61
C TYR A 512 -9.64 -10.54 -8.99
N LEU A 513 -9.34 -9.51 -9.77
CA LEU A 513 -9.90 -9.25 -11.09
C LEU A 513 -8.80 -9.13 -12.15
N PHE A 514 -8.98 -9.80 -13.28
CA PHE A 514 -8.17 -9.59 -14.48
C PHE A 514 -9.06 -9.27 -15.68
N HIS A 515 -8.70 -8.25 -16.45
CA HIS A 515 -9.44 -7.88 -17.66
C HIS A 515 -8.71 -8.39 -18.91
N ARG A 516 -9.45 -8.81 -19.94
CA ARG A 516 -8.93 -9.34 -21.22
C ARG A 516 -7.89 -8.43 -21.87
N ALA A 517 -8.10 -7.11 -21.81
CA ALA A 517 -7.14 -6.14 -22.35
C ALA A 517 -5.77 -6.18 -21.67
N GLY A 518 -5.66 -6.78 -20.47
CA GLY A 518 -4.39 -7.02 -19.80
C GLY A 518 -3.49 -8.06 -20.48
N LEU A 519 -4.01 -8.78 -21.48
CA LEU A 519 -3.21 -9.63 -22.39
C LEU A 519 -2.42 -8.80 -23.41
N LEU A 520 -2.80 -7.54 -23.63
CA LEU A 520 -2.09 -6.64 -24.52
C LEU A 520 -0.73 -6.26 -23.92
N ARG A 521 0.33 -6.46 -24.69
CA ARG A 521 1.72 -6.19 -24.28
C ARG A 521 2.37 -5.04 -25.03
N ASP A 522 1.66 -4.45 -25.98
CA ASP A 522 2.12 -3.30 -26.73
C ASP A 522 1.83 -2.03 -25.93
N ILE A 523 2.88 -1.44 -25.37
CA ILE A 523 2.81 -0.25 -24.55
C ILE A 523 3.82 0.75 -25.10
N SER A 524 3.35 1.97 -25.32
CA SER A 524 4.19 3.07 -25.76
C SER A 524 3.93 4.30 -24.90
N VAL A 525 4.97 5.12 -24.73
CA VAL A 525 4.89 6.37 -23.99
C VAL A 525 5.31 7.51 -24.90
N GLU A 526 4.42 8.48 -25.05
CA GLU A 526 4.66 9.67 -25.85
C GLU A 526 4.31 10.95 -25.07
N ARG A 527 4.88 12.07 -25.51
CA ARG A 527 4.58 13.37 -24.92
C ARG A 527 3.15 13.79 -25.25
N ALA A 528 2.45 14.34 -24.26
CA ALA A 528 1.08 14.78 -24.44
C ALA A 528 0.99 15.94 -25.46
N SER A 529 -0.13 15.98 -26.17
CA SER A 529 -0.51 17.00 -27.15
C SER A 529 -2.03 17.18 -27.14
N GLU A 530 -2.54 18.21 -27.80
CA GLU A 530 -3.98 18.54 -27.77
C GLU A 530 -4.85 17.42 -28.35
N LYS A 531 -4.29 16.55 -29.22
CA LYS A 531 -4.98 15.38 -29.78
C LYS A 531 -5.52 14.41 -28.71
N HIS A 532 -4.93 14.42 -27.51
CA HIS A 532 -5.31 13.52 -26.42
C HIS A 532 -6.43 14.04 -25.52
N LEU A 533 -6.85 15.30 -25.69
CA LEU A 533 -7.79 15.96 -24.78
C LEU A 533 -9.09 15.16 -24.59
N ASP A 534 -9.67 14.65 -25.67
CA ASP A 534 -10.92 13.89 -25.59
C ASP A 534 -10.74 12.52 -24.91
N ALA A 535 -9.57 11.90 -25.08
CA ALA A 535 -9.26 10.66 -24.37
C ALA A 535 -9.10 10.90 -22.87
N ILE A 536 -8.42 11.99 -22.48
CA ILE A 536 -8.25 12.35 -21.06
C ILE A 536 -9.59 12.72 -20.43
N LYS A 537 -10.47 13.46 -21.12
CA LYS A 537 -11.83 13.74 -20.64
C LYS A 537 -12.64 12.48 -20.33
N ARG A 538 -12.47 11.42 -21.12
CA ARG A 538 -13.10 10.10 -20.87
C ARG A 538 -12.42 9.37 -19.71
N LEU A 539 -11.10 9.45 -19.62
CA LEU A 539 -10.33 8.82 -18.55
C LEU A 539 -10.65 9.42 -17.17
N THR A 540 -10.92 10.72 -17.11
CA THR A 540 -11.23 11.46 -15.88
C THR A 540 -12.72 11.70 -15.67
N GLU A 541 -13.60 11.06 -16.44
CA GLU A 541 -15.04 11.35 -16.48
C GLU A 541 -15.69 11.30 -15.09
N HIS A 542 -15.32 10.30 -14.30
CA HIS A 542 -15.86 10.00 -12.97
C HIS A 542 -14.91 10.33 -11.81
N PHE A 543 -13.85 11.09 -12.07
CA PHE A 543 -12.81 11.40 -11.09
C PHE A 543 -13.15 12.70 -10.33
N SER A 544 -12.98 12.72 -9.01
CA SER A 544 -13.28 13.87 -8.14
C SER A 544 -12.48 15.12 -8.54
N ALA A 545 -11.20 14.93 -8.87
CA ALA A 545 -10.28 16.01 -9.26
C ALA A 545 -10.29 16.33 -10.78
N ARG A 546 -11.34 15.94 -11.53
CA ARG A 546 -11.41 16.07 -12.99
C ARG A 546 -11.03 17.45 -13.52
N GLU A 547 -11.60 18.51 -12.95
CA GLU A 547 -11.37 19.89 -13.43
C GLU A 547 -9.91 20.31 -13.25
N ARG A 548 -9.32 20.02 -12.07
CA ARG A 548 -7.92 20.29 -11.75
C ARG A 548 -6.99 19.61 -12.76
N ILE A 549 -7.22 18.32 -13.00
CA ILE A 549 -6.42 17.51 -13.94
C ILE A 549 -6.51 18.06 -15.37
N LEU A 550 -7.71 18.45 -15.82
CA LEU A 550 -7.90 18.99 -17.18
C LEU A 550 -7.24 20.35 -17.35
N ASN A 551 -7.28 21.21 -16.33
CA ASN A 551 -6.61 22.52 -16.37
C ASN A 551 -5.09 22.37 -16.45
N ASP A 552 -4.50 21.55 -15.57
CA ASP A 552 -3.06 21.28 -15.59
C ASP A 552 -2.61 20.56 -16.88
N PHE A 553 -3.45 19.69 -17.44
CA PHE A 553 -3.19 19.08 -18.75
C PHE A 553 -3.13 20.11 -19.87
N LEU A 554 -4.08 21.05 -19.92
CA LEU A 554 -4.10 22.11 -20.93
C LEU A 554 -2.89 23.04 -20.79
N ASP A 555 -2.52 23.40 -19.56
CA ASP A 555 -1.32 24.21 -19.29
C ASP A 555 -0.04 23.48 -19.72
N ALA A 556 0.10 22.19 -19.39
CA ALA A 556 1.25 21.38 -19.80
C ALA A 556 1.40 21.26 -21.34
N VAL A 557 0.27 21.18 -22.06
CA VAL A 557 0.26 21.02 -23.52
C VAL A 557 0.45 22.34 -24.27
N ARG A 558 -0.18 23.44 -23.81
CA ARG A 558 -0.21 24.73 -24.55
C ARG A 558 0.97 25.63 -24.24
N SER A 559 1.23 25.88 -22.97
CA SER A 559 2.24 26.83 -22.49
C SER A 559 3.48 26.14 -21.91
N ARG A 560 3.36 24.85 -21.55
CA ARG A 560 4.28 24.11 -20.67
C ARG A 560 4.55 24.80 -19.34
N LYS A 561 3.67 25.73 -18.95
CA LYS A 561 3.78 26.51 -17.74
C LYS A 561 2.41 26.62 -17.11
N ARG A 562 2.33 26.28 -15.84
CA ARG A 562 1.11 26.47 -15.08
C ARG A 562 0.74 27.95 -15.07
N SER A 563 -0.53 28.23 -15.35
CA SER A 563 -1.05 29.57 -15.57
C SER A 563 -0.96 30.48 -14.34
N ASP A 564 -1.03 29.93 -13.13
CA ASP A 564 -1.00 30.69 -11.87
C ASP A 564 0.39 30.85 -11.25
N THR A 565 1.19 29.79 -11.25
CA THR A 565 2.51 29.73 -10.59
C THR A 565 3.66 29.94 -11.56
N GLY A 566 3.44 29.78 -12.87
CA GLY A 566 4.48 29.82 -13.89
C GLY A 566 5.40 28.59 -13.91
N LEU A 567 5.12 27.59 -13.07
CA LEU A 567 5.90 26.36 -12.94
C LEU A 567 5.88 25.56 -14.23
N PHE A 568 7.03 25.02 -14.65
CA PHE A 568 7.10 24.18 -15.84
C PHE A 568 6.43 22.82 -15.61
N LEU A 569 5.46 22.50 -16.46
CA LEU A 569 4.74 21.22 -16.44
C LEU A 569 5.06 20.42 -17.69
N ASP A 570 5.34 19.14 -17.48
CA ASP A 570 5.41 18.14 -18.55
C ASP A 570 4.32 17.09 -18.35
N ALA A 571 3.70 16.70 -19.46
CA ALA A 571 2.65 15.69 -19.49
C ALA A 571 3.01 14.61 -20.52
N TYR A 572 2.82 13.34 -20.13
CA TYR A 572 3.05 12.18 -20.98
C TYR A 572 1.83 11.26 -20.95
N ILE A 573 1.56 10.64 -22.11
CA ILE A 573 0.49 9.67 -22.31
C ILE A 573 1.11 8.30 -22.44
N ILE A 574 0.51 7.33 -21.76
CA ILE A 574 0.82 5.92 -21.90
C ILE A 574 -0.30 5.28 -22.73
N ASN A 575 0.09 4.73 -23.86
CA ASN A 575 -0.80 4.01 -24.76
C ASN A 575 -0.65 2.52 -24.54
N VAL A 576 -1.76 1.79 -24.56
CA VAL A 576 -1.80 0.33 -24.62
C VAL A 576 -2.48 -0.05 -25.92
N ALA A 577 -1.78 -0.74 -26.82
CA ALA A 577 -2.22 -1.03 -28.18
C ALA A 577 -2.80 0.22 -28.89
N ASP A 578 -2.00 1.29 -28.95
CA ASP A 578 -2.33 2.60 -29.55
C ASP A 578 -3.51 3.35 -28.93
N ARG A 579 -3.98 2.96 -27.74
CA ARG A 579 -5.06 3.65 -27.04
C ARG A 579 -4.56 4.36 -25.77
N PRO A 580 -4.78 5.68 -25.62
CA PRO A 580 -4.45 6.41 -24.40
C PRO A 580 -5.15 5.77 -23.20
N SER A 581 -4.36 5.16 -22.32
CA SER A 581 -4.86 4.35 -21.21
C SER A 581 -4.41 4.88 -19.85
N ALA A 582 -3.35 5.70 -19.83
CA ALA A 582 -2.92 6.41 -18.64
C ALA A 582 -2.22 7.74 -19.00
N MET A 583 -2.10 8.61 -18.01
CA MET A 583 -1.46 9.91 -18.12
C MET A 583 -0.66 10.23 -16.85
N ILE A 584 0.47 10.90 -17.02
CA ILE A 584 1.27 11.49 -15.95
C ILE A 584 1.49 12.99 -16.21
N ILE A 585 1.38 13.81 -15.16
CA ILE A 585 1.74 15.23 -15.16
C ILE A 585 2.69 15.49 -13.99
N PHE A 586 3.83 16.08 -14.28
CA PHE A 586 4.89 16.34 -13.30
C PHE A 586 5.67 17.62 -13.63
N SER A 587 6.47 18.08 -12.67
CA SER A 587 7.53 19.08 -12.87
C SER A 587 8.88 18.53 -12.38
N ASN A 588 9.98 19.25 -12.64
CA ASN A 588 11.20 19.01 -11.88
C ASN A 588 10.97 19.38 -10.41
N GLU A 589 11.55 18.62 -9.49
CA GLU A 589 11.51 18.97 -8.08
C GLU A 589 12.54 20.09 -7.80
N GLU A 590 12.06 21.25 -7.39
CA GLU A 590 12.91 22.41 -7.10
C GLU A 590 13.37 22.45 -5.63
N ASN A 591 12.61 21.82 -4.72
CA ASN A 591 12.80 21.89 -3.28
C ASN A 591 13.49 20.64 -2.71
N ILE A 592 14.36 20.01 -3.50
CA ILE A 592 15.00 18.73 -3.12
C ILE A 592 15.81 18.85 -1.83
N ASP A 593 16.49 20.00 -1.62
CA ASP A 593 17.25 20.24 -0.39
C ASP A 593 16.36 20.28 0.86
N TYR A 594 15.13 20.80 0.73
CA TYR A 594 14.12 20.77 1.78
C TYR A 594 13.61 19.35 2.02
N LEU A 595 13.26 18.61 0.95
CA LEU A 595 12.79 17.23 1.09
C LEU A 595 13.87 16.36 1.79
N ARG A 596 15.13 16.53 1.39
CA ARG A 596 16.26 15.83 2.00
C ARG A 596 16.47 16.24 3.46
N SER A 597 16.28 17.50 3.85
CA SER A 597 16.45 17.92 5.24
C SER A 597 15.29 17.52 6.15
N GLN A 598 14.09 17.28 5.60
CA GLN A 598 12.88 16.99 6.36
C GLN A 598 12.50 15.51 6.39
N TYR A 599 12.97 14.69 5.44
CA TYR A 599 12.60 13.28 5.30
C TYR A 599 13.84 12.38 5.08
N ASN A 600 13.76 11.13 5.54
CA ASN A 600 14.82 10.12 5.39
C ASN A 600 14.86 9.50 3.98
N ILE A 601 15.13 10.31 2.95
CA ILE A 601 15.19 9.84 1.55
C ILE A 601 16.40 8.92 1.34
N GLU A 602 17.49 9.09 2.08
CA GLU A 602 18.72 8.29 1.97
C GLU A 602 18.58 6.87 2.49
N ASP A 603 17.49 6.55 3.20
CA ASP A 603 17.15 5.16 3.53
C ASP A 603 16.83 4.35 2.26
N PHE A 604 16.49 5.04 1.16
CA PHE A 604 16.06 4.45 -0.10
C PHE A 604 17.09 4.61 -1.21
N ILE A 605 17.75 5.76 -1.31
CA ILE A 605 18.70 6.07 -2.40
C ILE A 605 20.02 6.67 -1.92
N TYR A 606 21.08 6.48 -2.70
CA TYR A 606 22.32 7.25 -2.55
C TYR A 606 22.15 8.60 -3.20
N PHE A 607 21.56 9.53 -2.45
CA PHE A 607 21.16 10.85 -2.94
C PHE A 607 22.23 11.58 -3.79
N ASN A 608 23.51 11.48 -3.41
CA ASN A 608 24.62 12.15 -4.11
C ASN A 608 24.92 11.56 -5.50
N LEU A 609 24.41 10.38 -5.83
CA LEU A 609 24.56 9.76 -7.15
C LEU A 609 23.48 10.25 -8.13
N HIS A 610 22.43 10.91 -7.65
CA HIS A 610 21.38 11.51 -8.47
C HIS A 610 21.65 13.01 -8.67
N LYS A 611 21.45 13.50 -9.90
CA LYS A 611 21.53 14.93 -10.21
C LYS A 611 20.23 15.61 -9.81
N ARG A 612 20.28 16.93 -9.56
CA ARG A 612 19.06 17.73 -9.29
C ARG A 612 17.97 17.54 -10.34
N ASN A 613 18.37 17.44 -11.61
CA ASN A 613 17.42 17.22 -12.70
C ASN A 613 16.87 15.79 -12.76
N ASP A 614 17.33 14.83 -11.97
CA ASP A 614 16.83 13.45 -12.03
C ASP A 614 15.58 13.23 -11.16
N HIS A 615 15.20 14.26 -10.39
CA HIS A 615 14.10 14.27 -9.43
C HIS A 615 12.87 14.97 -10.00
N ILE A 616 11.71 14.31 -9.93
CA ILE A 616 10.42 14.88 -10.36
C ILE A 616 9.43 15.00 -9.21
N HIS A 617 8.62 16.05 -9.26
CA HIS A 617 7.45 16.23 -8.42
C HIS A 617 6.20 15.79 -9.18
N LEU A 618 5.49 14.80 -8.66
CA LEU A 618 4.27 14.27 -9.27
C LEU A 618 3.05 15.10 -8.84
N TYR A 619 2.23 15.50 -9.81
CA TYR A 619 0.96 16.19 -9.56
C TYR A 619 -0.24 15.28 -9.84
N HIS A 620 -0.26 14.66 -11.01
CA HIS A 620 -1.36 13.82 -11.46
C HIS A 620 -0.84 12.54 -12.10
N PHE A 621 -1.41 11.41 -11.71
CA PHE A 621 -1.23 10.17 -12.44
C PHE A 621 -2.53 9.36 -12.46
N VAL A 622 -3.14 9.33 -13.64
CA VAL A 622 -4.46 8.77 -13.88
C VAL A 622 -4.29 7.56 -14.79
N ILE A 623 -4.89 6.43 -14.41
CA ILE A 623 -4.87 5.20 -15.20
C ILE A 623 -6.31 4.68 -15.33
N ASN A 624 -6.60 4.05 -16.46
CA ASN A 624 -7.80 3.23 -16.59
C ASN A 624 -7.69 2.05 -15.59
N PRO A 625 -8.62 1.89 -14.64
CA PRO A 625 -8.52 0.92 -13.55
C PRO A 625 -8.13 -0.50 -13.98
N ILE A 626 -8.53 -0.95 -15.18
CA ILE A 626 -8.20 -2.27 -15.72
C ILE A 626 -6.69 -2.54 -15.88
N PHE A 627 -5.87 -1.48 -15.91
CA PHE A 627 -4.42 -1.55 -16.02
C PHE A 627 -3.69 -1.18 -14.71
N ALA A 628 -4.39 -1.09 -13.57
CA ALA A 628 -3.79 -0.73 -12.29
C ALA A 628 -2.65 -1.67 -11.86
N TYR A 629 -2.72 -2.97 -12.20
CA TYR A 629 -1.63 -3.92 -11.93
C TYR A 629 -0.33 -3.62 -12.74
N MET A 630 -0.43 -2.84 -13.82
CA MET A 630 0.70 -2.45 -14.68
C MET A 630 1.37 -1.14 -14.26
N THR A 631 0.90 -0.46 -13.20
CA THR A 631 1.40 0.85 -12.80
C THR A 631 2.92 0.90 -12.64
N LYS A 632 3.56 -0.14 -12.08
CA LYS A 632 5.04 -0.21 -11.96
C LYS A 632 5.74 -0.17 -13.33
N ILE A 633 5.18 -0.84 -14.33
CA ILE A 633 5.71 -0.88 -15.71
C ILE A 633 5.54 0.49 -16.37
N PHE A 634 4.37 1.12 -16.18
CA PHE A 634 4.09 2.46 -16.72
C PHE A 634 5.04 3.50 -16.12
N ILE A 635 5.23 3.49 -14.80
CA ILE A 635 6.15 4.41 -14.12
C ILE A 635 7.60 4.17 -14.60
N LYS A 636 8.04 2.92 -14.67
CA LYS A 636 9.37 2.55 -15.18
C LYS A 636 9.60 3.11 -16.59
N GLU A 637 8.66 2.85 -17.49
CA GLU A 637 8.76 3.25 -18.90
C GLU A 637 8.71 4.77 -19.07
N VAL A 638 7.86 5.46 -18.30
CA VAL A 638 7.85 6.93 -18.24
C VAL A 638 9.22 7.45 -17.81
N LEU A 639 9.76 6.99 -16.68
CA LEU A 639 11.06 7.44 -16.15
C LEU A 639 12.18 7.29 -17.17
N ARG A 640 12.21 6.16 -17.89
CA ARG A 640 13.12 5.93 -19.01
C ARG A 640 12.92 6.96 -20.12
N LYS A 641 11.69 7.18 -20.59
CA LYS A 641 11.40 8.15 -21.67
C LYS A 641 11.73 9.60 -21.31
N ILE A 642 11.65 9.97 -20.04
CA ILE A 642 11.96 11.33 -19.58
C ILE A 642 13.40 11.49 -19.08
N ASN A 643 14.17 10.39 -19.02
CA ASN A 643 15.52 10.31 -18.46
C ASN A 643 15.59 10.89 -17.04
N LYS A 644 14.70 10.41 -16.16
CA LYS A 644 14.63 10.75 -14.72
C LYS A 644 14.70 9.48 -13.90
N THR A 645 15.00 9.59 -12.61
CA THR A 645 15.22 8.42 -11.74
C THR A 645 14.36 8.39 -10.50
N CYS A 646 13.86 9.54 -10.03
CA CYS A 646 13.22 9.68 -8.72
C CYS A 646 11.88 10.41 -8.83
N ILE A 647 10.83 9.90 -8.16
CA ILE A 647 9.50 10.51 -8.10
C ILE A 647 9.13 10.81 -6.65
N TYR A 648 8.68 12.04 -6.39
CA TYR A 648 8.13 12.49 -5.12
C TYR A 648 6.65 12.83 -5.27
N TYR A 649 5.84 12.45 -4.29
CA TYR A 649 4.44 12.85 -4.22
C TYR A 649 4.04 13.17 -2.77
N PRO A 650 3.56 14.39 -2.49
CA PRO A 650 3.11 14.79 -1.17
C PRO A 650 1.67 14.32 -0.90
N ILE A 651 1.40 13.97 0.35
CA ILE A 651 0.10 13.56 0.88
C ILE A 651 -0.28 14.57 1.97
N PHE A 652 -1.32 15.36 1.72
CA PHE A 652 -1.73 16.45 2.61
C PHE A 652 -2.76 16.00 3.68
N PRO A 653 -2.87 16.69 4.82
CA PRO A 653 -3.90 16.40 5.83
C PRO A 653 -5.31 16.78 5.36
N ARG A 654 -6.34 16.23 6.01
CA ARG A 654 -7.76 16.43 5.62
C ARG A 654 -8.22 17.88 5.58
N TYR A 655 -7.67 18.69 6.46
CA TYR A 655 -7.99 20.11 6.59
C TYR A 655 -7.05 21.00 5.78
N ALA A 656 -6.23 20.43 4.89
CA ALA A 656 -5.38 21.22 4.02
C ALA A 656 -6.22 22.20 3.19
N ASP A 657 -5.72 23.42 3.07
CA ASP A 657 -6.41 24.48 2.33
C ASP A 657 -6.56 24.13 0.84
N ASP A 658 -7.63 24.60 0.22
CA ASP A 658 -7.90 24.37 -1.21
C ASP A 658 -6.76 24.82 -2.12
N GLU A 659 -6.02 25.87 -1.74
CA GLU A 659 -4.82 26.34 -2.47
C GLU A 659 -3.71 25.28 -2.50
N MET A 660 -3.55 24.49 -1.42
CA MET A 660 -2.54 23.42 -1.38
C MET A 660 -2.97 22.21 -2.20
N LEU A 661 -4.26 21.88 -2.18
CA LEU A 661 -4.84 20.75 -2.91
C LEU A 661 -5.10 21.05 -4.39
N LYS A 662 -5.08 22.33 -4.77
CA LYS A 662 -5.43 22.84 -6.11
C LYS A 662 -4.69 22.12 -7.24
N HIS A 663 -3.47 21.69 -6.97
CA HIS A 663 -2.54 21.16 -7.97
C HIS A 663 -2.32 19.65 -7.89
N HIS A 664 -2.95 18.97 -6.95
CA HIS A 664 -2.77 17.54 -6.76
C HIS A 664 -4.08 16.82 -6.95
N SER A 665 -3.99 15.55 -7.33
CA SER A 665 -5.14 14.66 -7.39
C SER A 665 -4.80 13.35 -6.69
N PRO A 666 -5.81 12.57 -6.25
CA PRO A 666 -5.60 11.17 -5.91
C PRO A 666 -4.89 10.47 -7.07
N THR A 667 -4.00 9.52 -6.74
CA THR A 667 -3.11 8.93 -7.74
C THR A 667 -2.91 7.45 -7.51
N TYR A 668 -3.06 6.65 -8.58
CA TYR A 668 -2.76 5.22 -8.58
C TYR A 668 -1.28 4.92 -8.33
N ALA A 669 -0.39 5.90 -8.51
CA ALA A 669 1.04 5.74 -8.29
C ALA A 669 1.37 5.40 -6.83
N THR A 670 0.60 5.94 -5.88
CA THR A 670 0.78 5.75 -4.42
C THR A 670 0.89 4.29 -3.99
N HIS A 671 0.23 3.38 -4.71
CA HIS A 671 0.27 1.95 -4.48
C HIS A 671 1.68 1.34 -4.57
N TYR A 672 2.54 1.96 -5.39
CA TYR A 672 3.92 1.56 -5.66
C TYR A 672 4.95 2.56 -5.13
N LEU A 673 4.51 3.71 -4.62
CA LEU A 673 5.36 4.63 -3.87
C LEU A 673 5.56 4.12 -2.44
N LEU A 674 6.69 4.47 -1.83
CA LEU A 674 7.05 4.13 -0.45
C LEU A 674 6.77 5.34 0.45
N PRO A 675 6.11 5.17 1.60
CA PRO A 675 6.05 6.24 2.59
C PRO A 675 7.45 6.51 3.14
N VAL A 676 7.81 7.78 3.28
CA VAL A 676 9.11 8.21 3.78
C VAL A 676 8.96 8.74 5.19
N ARG A 677 9.74 8.20 6.13
CA ARG A 677 9.72 8.69 7.51
C ARG A 677 10.20 10.15 7.57
N PRO A 678 9.50 11.03 8.32
CA PRO A 678 10.02 12.35 8.63
C PRO A 678 11.26 12.24 9.50
N ARG A 679 12.16 13.21 9.35
CA ARG A 679 13.33 13.34 10.21
C ARG A 679 12.95 13.92 11.56
N ARG A 680 13.56 13.37 12.61
CA ARG A 680 13.58 14.03 13.92
C ARG A 680 14.54 15.21 13.83
N LEU A 681 13.98 16.42 13.86
CA LEU A 681 14.73 17.66 13.76
C LEU A 681 15.22 18.10 15.14
N ILE A 682 16.40 18.71 15.16
CA ILE A 682 16.90 19.41 16.34
C ILE A 682 16.13 20.72 16.47
N GLN A 683 15.59 21.00 17.65
CA GLN A 683 15.04 22.32 17.95
C GLN A 683 16.17 23.30 18.25
N TYR A 684 16.34 24.29 17.39
CA TYR A 684 17.39 25.30 17.49
C TYR A 684 16.88 26.54 18.24
N ASN A 685 17.65 27.01 19.21
CA ASN A 685 17.41 28.32 19.81
C ASN A 685 17.97 29.42 18.89
N LEU A 686 17.10 29.97 18.03
CA LEU A 686 17.49 30.93 16.99
C LEU A 686 18.01 32.25 17.57
N ASP A 687 17.48 32.67 18.72
CA ASP A 687 17.89 33.91 19.39
C ASP A 687 19.36 33.85 19.85
N GLN A 688 19.80 32.66 20.28
CA GLN A 688 21.18 32.41 20.67
C GLN A 688 22.11 32.20 19.47
N LEU A 689 21.62 31.52 18.42
CA LEU A 689 22.45 31.14 17.27
C LEU A 689 22.69 32.29 16.28
N LYS A 690 21.76 33.24 16.14
CA LYS A 690 21.86 34.40 15.24
C LYS A 690 22.36 33.99 13.84
N MET A 691 23.55 34.44 13.43
CA MET A 691 24.15 34.11 12.13
C MET A 691 24.56 32.63 11.96
N ASN A 692 24.68 31.88 13.05
CA ASN A 692 24.97 30.45 13.03
C ASN A 692 23.70 29.59 12.99
N ALA A 693 22.53 30.21 12.82
CA ALA A 693 21.28 29.47 12.67
C ALA A 693 21.34 28.61 11.39
N PRO A 694 20.79 27.38 11.44
CA PRO A 694 20.64 26.54 10.26
C PRO A 694 19.82 27.24 9.17
N THR A 695 19.97 26.76 7.93
CA THR A 695 19.18 27.26 6.80
C THR A 695 17.69 27.00 6.99
N ASP A 696 16.87 27.81 6.33
CA ASP A 696 15.41 27.69 6.37
C ASP A 696 14.91 26.29 5.96
N CYS A 697 15.60 25.60 5.04
CA CYS A 697 15.30 24.22 4.69
C CYS A 697 15.42 23.25 5.88
N VAL A 698 16.42 23.45 6.75
CA VAL A 698 16.60 22.64 7.97
C VAL A 698 15.58 23.02 9.03
N LEU A 699 15.26 24.31 9.13
CA LEU A 699 14.25 24.83 10.05
C LEU A 699 12.81 24.51 9.62
N GLY A 700 12.61 23.94 8.43
CA GLY A 700 11.28 23.65 7.87
C GLY A 700 10.53 24.90 7.40
N ARG A 701 11.21 26.03 7.22
CA ARG A 701 10.62 27.36 6.97
C ARG A 701 10.76 27.77 5.51
N LEU A 702 10.21 26.99 4.58
CA LEU A 702 10.28 27.34 3.17
C LEU A 702 9.09 28.23 2.77
N PRO A 703 9.29 29.48 2.29
CA PRO A 703 8.20 30.43 1.98
C PRO A 703 7.20 29.95 0.93
N SER A 704 7.55 28.95 0.12
CA SER A 704 6.68 28.33 -0.89
C SER A 704 5.84 27.15 -0.35
N LEU A 705 6.15 26.64 0.85
CA LEU A 705 5.49 25.49 1.49
C LEU A 705 4.92 25.85 2.89
N THR A 706 4.85 27.14 3.23
CA THR A 706 4.72 27.67 4.60
C THR A 706 3.43 27.37 5.38
N HIS A 707 2.46 26.62 4.85
CA HIS A 707 1.12 26.60 5.45
C HIS A 707 0.66 25.27 6.05
N SER A 708 1.26 24.11 5.74
CA SER A 708 0.91 22.85 6.45
C SER A 708 1.95 21.74 6.29
N PRO A 709 2.12 20.88 7.32
CA PRO A 709 2.87 19.64 7.20
C PRO A 709 2.20 18.70 6.19
N PHE A 710 2.99 17.92 5.46
CA PHE A 710 2.52 16.88 4.55
C PHE A 710 3.32 15.60 4.79
N ALA A 711 2.78 14.44 4.42
CA ALA A 711 3.56 13.21 4.35
C ALA A 711 4.19 13.08 2.97
N LEU A 712 5.38 12.49 2.90
CA LEU A 712 6.09 12.29 1.64
C LEU A 712 6.03 10.84 1.22
N THR A 713 5.67 10.61 -0.04
CA THR A 713 5.84 9.32 -0.70
C THR A 713 6.88 9.41 -1.81
N PHE A 714 7.64 8.34 -2.00
CA PHE A 714 8.83 8.32 -2.84
C PHE A 714 9.02 6.99 -3.57
N THR A 715 9.55 7.03 -4.79
CA THR A 715 10.15 5.85 -5.42
C THR A 715 11.31 6.25 -6.32
N ALA A 716 12.13 5.27 -6.66
CA ALA A 716 13.24 5.41 -7.59
C ALA A 716 13.26 4.24 -8.58
N ILE A 717 13.95 4.41 -9.71
CA ILE A 717 14.06 3.40 -10.77
C ILE A 717 14.58 2.05 -10.26
N LYS A 718 15.48 2.06 -9.28
CA LYS A 718 16.02 0.83 -8.66
C LYS A 718 15.02 0.09 -7.77
N LEU A 719 13.99 0.79 -7.29
CA LEU A 719 12.98 0.28 -6.34
C LEU A 719 11.67 -0.10 -7.04
N ILE A 720 11.35 0.49 -8.19
CA ILE A 720 10.02 0.35 -8.82
C ILE A 720 9.68 -1.08 -9.24
N MET A 721 10.70 -1.88 -9.59
CA MET A 721 10.54 -3.28 -9.99
C MET A 721 10.66 -4.25 -8.80
N GLU A 722 10.84 -3.75 -7.58
CA GLU A 722 10.88 -4.58 -6.38
C GLU A 722 9.47 -5.01 -5.98
N THR A 723 9.25 -6.32 -5.90
CA THR A 723 7.97 -6.87 -5.48
C THR A 723 7.88 -6.86 -3.96
N LYS A 724 6.87 -6.16 -3.42
CA LYS A 724 6.53 -6.22 -1.99
C LYS A 724 5.80 -7.52 -1.69
N ILE A 725 6.01 -8.06 -0.49
CA ILE A 725 5.23 -9.18 0.02
C ILE A 725 3.90 -8.62 0.53
N THR A 726 2.81 -9.02 -0.12
CA THR A 726 1.46 -8.60 0.24
C THR A 726 0.93 -9.53 1.35
N ILE A 727 0.41 -8.92 2.43
CA ILE A 727 -0.20 -9.60 3.58
C ILE A 727 -1.69 -9.27 3.60
N ASN A 728 -2.52 -10.30 3.40
CA ASN A 728 -3.97 -10.20 3.37
C ASN A 728 -4.63 -10.50 4.73
N ALA A 729 -3.86 -10.89 5.75
CA ALA A 729 -4.37 -11.13 7.09
C ALA A 729 -5.05 -9.86 7.65
N ARG A 730 -6.22 -10.02 8.28
CA ARG A 730 -6.94 -8.93 8.96
C ARG A 730 -6.28 -8.61 10.29
N ILE A 731 -5.54 -7.52 10.33
CA ILE A 731 -4.88 -7.02 11.53
C ILE A 731 -5.72 -5.88 12.08
N VAL A 732 -6.34 -6.11 13.23
CA VAL A 732 -7.22 -5.15 13.90
C VAL A 732 -6.54 -4.63 15.16
N ILE A 733 -6.38 -3.30 15.22
CA ILE A 733 -5.80 -2.59 16.36
C ILE A 733 -6.92 -1.81 17.03
N VAL A 734 -7.11 -2.02 18.34
CA VAL A 734 -8.15 -1.36 19.12
C VAL A 734 -7.52 -0.31 20.02
N GLY A 735 -7.89 0.95 19.78
CA GLY A 735 -7.40 2.12 20.51
C GLY A 735 -6.25 2.83 19.79
N ALA A 736 -6.42 4.14 19.58
CA ALA A 736 -5.42 5.02 18.99
C ALA A 736 -4.45 5.60 20.03
N SER A 737 -3.98 4.78 20.96
CA SER A 737 -2.95 5.19 21.94
C SER A 737 -1.56 5.32 21.28
N THR A 738 -0.58 5.86 22.00
CA THR A 738 0.81 5.96 21.51
C THR A 738 1.37 4.59 21.10
N VAL A 739 1.04 3.53 21.83
CA VAL A 739 1.41 2.14 21.47
C VAL A 739 0.73 1.71 20.18
N GLY A 740 -0.56 2.00 20.02
CA GLY A 740 -1.31 1.66 18.80
C GLY A 740 -0.75 2.37 17.57
N LEU A 741 -0.44 3.66 17.70
CA LEU A 741 0.18 4.48 16.65
C LEU A 741 1.58 4.00 16.30
N ALA A 742 2.41 3.63 17.29
CA ALA A 742 3.74 3.09 17.06
C ALA A 742 3.73 1.75 16.31
N VAL A 743 2.75 0.88 16.62
CA VAL A 743 2.57 -0.36 15.86
C VAL A 743 2.15 -0.06 14.43
N LEU A 744 1.18 0.84 14.22
CA LEU A 744 0.75 1.25 12.88
C LEU A 744 1.91 1.85 12.08
N GLU A 745 2.69 2.74 12.68
CA GLU A 745 3.88 3.33 12.06
C GLU A 745 4.89 2.26 11.66
N ALA A 746 5.20 1.31 12.55
CA ALA A 746 6.15 0.24 12.26
C ALA A 746 5.70 -0.66 11.09
N LEU A 747 4.41 -0.98 11.01
CA LEU A 747 3.84 -1.81 9.94
C LEU A 747 3.77 -1.05 8.60
N VAL A 748 3.27 0.18 8.60
CA VAL A 748 3.10 1.00 7.39
C VAL A 748 4.44 1.43 6.80
N MET A 749 5.42 1.76 7.64
CA MET A 749 6.75 2.22 7.21
C MET A 749 7.70 1.07 6.86
N CYS A 750 7.20 -0.16 6.76
CA CYS A 750 7.97 -1.31 6.30
C CYS A 750 8.04 -1.30 4.76
N PRO A 751 9.23 -1.16 4.14
CA PRO A 751 9.30 -0.93 2.69
C PRO A 751 9.05 -2.19 1.84
N TYR A 752 9.28 -3.38 2.41
CA TYR A 752 9.18 -4.66 1.70
C TYR A 752 7.87 -5.42 1.99
N LEU A 753 7.09 -5.00 2.98
CA LEU A 753 5.77 -5.56 3.28
C LEU A 753 4.68 -4.61 2.82
N ARG A 754 3.51 -5.18 2.53
CA ARG A 754 2.32 -4.42 2.28
C ARG A 754 1.12 -5.07 2.95
N PHE A 755 0.45 -4.33 3.80
CA PHE A 755 -0.75 -4.79 4.49
C PHE A 755 -2.00 -4.30 3.75
N ASN A 756 -2.86 -5.23 3.37
CA ASN A 756 -4.08 -4.94 2.63
C ASN A 756 -5.30 -4.72 3.54
N ASN A 757 -5.25 -5.25 4.76
CA ASN A 757 -6.37 -5.29 5.72
C ASN A 757 -5.92 -4.84 7.13
N LEU A 758 -5.37 -3.63 7.22
CA LEU A 758 -4.97 -3.01 8.49
C LEU A 758 -6.10 -2.09 8.98
N THR A 759 -6.68 -2.38 10.14
CA THR A 759 -7.84 -1.66 10.67
C THR A 759 -7.57 -1.10 12.07
N LEU A 760 -7.92 0.17 12.29
CA LEU A 760 -7.91 0.83 13.59
C LEU A 760 -9.35 1.05 14.06
N ILE A 761 -9.69 0.51 15.23
CA ILE A 761 -10.95 0.77 15.92
C ILE A 761 -10.69 1.80 17.01
N SER A 762 -11.34 2.96 16.91
CA SER A 762 -11.19 4.05 17.88
C SER A 762 -12.49 4.87 17.94
N PRO A 763 -13.00 5.25 19.12
CA PRO A 763 -14.27 5.98 19.24
C PRO A 763 -14.34 7.26 18.39
N HIS A 764 -13.24 7.99 18.29
CA HIS A 764 -13.15 9.27 17.60
C HIS A 764 -12.17 9.27 16.41
N GLY A 765 -11.84 8.07 15.90
CA GLY A 765 -10.95 7.91 14.76
C GLY A 765 -9.46 8.05 15.11
N MET A 766 -8.67 8.50 14.14
CA MET A 766 -7.22 8.69 14.29
C MET A 766 -6.91 10.11 14.79
N PRO A 767 -5.96 10.28 15.73
CA PRO A 767 -5.54 11.61 16.19
C PRO A 767 -4.84 12.40 15.06
N GLY A 768 -4.90 13.73 15.15
CA GLY A 768 -4.28 14.61 14.17
C GLY A 768 -5.12 14.90 12.94
N GLU A 769 -6.37 14.44 12.89
CA GLU A 769 -7.32 14.74 11.81
C GLU A 769 -7.98 16.14 11.93
N PHE A 770 -7.78 16.84 13.05
CA PHE A 770 -8.35 18.18 13.27
C PHE A 770 -7.35 19.30 12.91
N PRO A 771 -7.84 20.44 12.38
CA PRO A 771 -6.99 21.60 12.12
C PRO A 771 -6.25 22.05 13.38
N PRO A 772 -4.97 22.44 13.31
CA PRO A 772 -4.15 22.76 14.47
C PRO A 772 -4.78 23.88 15.31
N SER A 773 -4.84 23.69 16.64
CA SER A 773 -5.39 24.68 17.56
C SER A 773 -4.58 24.72 18.84
N HIS A 774 -3.90 25.85 19.09
CA HIS A 774 -3.12 26.04 20.30
C HIS A 774 -3.96 25.85 21.56
N VAL A 775 -5.17 26.44 21.60
CA VAL A 775 -6.06 26.35 22.77
C VAL A 775 -6.54 24.92 22.99
N ARG A 776 -6.84 24.16 21.93
CA ARG A 776 -7.24 22.75 22.05
C ARG A 776 -6.12 21.90 22.63
N ASN A 777 -4.91 22.12 22.14
CA ASN A 777 -3.73 21.36 22.56
C ASN A 777 -3.38 21.59 24.04
N LEU A 778 -3.75 22.73 24.63
CA LEU A 778 -3.58 22.99 26.07
C LEU A 778 -4.46 22.10 26.97
N PHE A 779 -5.53 21.50 26.44
CA PHE A 779 -6.36 20.56 27.19
C PHE A 779 -5.77 19.14 27.24
N LEU A 780 -4.78 18.84 26.40
CA LEU A 780 -4.20 17.51 26.26
C LEU A 780 -2.85 17.43 26.99
N PRO A 781 -2.52 16.29 27.63
CA PRO A 781 -1.19 16.09 28.19
C PRO A 781 -0.15 16.08 27.06
N SER A 782 0.96 16.79 27.25
CA SER A 782 2.08 16.78 26.30
C SER A 782 2.83 15.45 26.45
N ASN A 783 2.60 14.53 25.51
CA ASN A 783 3.25 13.23 25.52
C ASN A 783 4.59 13.23 24.75
N LEU A 784 4.97 14.32 24.06
CA LEU A 784 6.21 14.50 23.28
C LEU A 784 6.58 13.38 22.27
N GLU A 785 5.70 12.38 22.08
CA GLU A 785 5.96 11.19 21.25
C GLU A 785 5.31 11.28 19.87
N TYR A 786 4.10 11.82 19.77
CA TYR A 786 3.34 12.00 18.53
C TYR A 786 2.64 13.36 18.56
N GLU A 787 3.31 14.40 18.07
CA GLU A 787 2.65 15.68 17.86
C GLU A 787 1.73 15.66 16.64
N THR A 788 0.73 16.54 16.59
CA THR A 788 -0.18 16.67 15.43
C THR A 788 0.61 16.86 14.14
N GLU A 789 1.69 17.64 14.17
CA GLU A 789 2.54 17.86 13.00
C GLU A 789 3.23 16.58 12.53
N GLU A 790 3.75 15.77 13.45
CA GLU A 790 4.41 14.50 13.13
C GLU A 790 3.42 13.49 12.54
N LEU A 791 2.21 13.38 13.12
CA LEU A 791 1.16 12.50 12.60
C LEU A 791 0.77 12.86 11.17
N ASN A 792 0.71 14.15 10.85
CA ASN A 792 0.45 14.62 9.48
C ASN A 792 1.59 14.29 8.52
N ARG A 793 2.85 14.35 8.98
CA ARG A 793 4.02 13.97 8.18
C ARG A 793 4.17 12.46 7.98
N LEU A 794 3.49 11.64 8.80
CA LEU A 794 3.41 10.19 8.62
C LEU A 794 2.21 9.79 7.73
N SER A 795 1.09 10.50 7.85
CA SER A 795 -0.20 10.20 7.20
C SER A 795 -0.62 8.73 7.30
N LEU A 796 -0.64 8.20 8.53
CA LEU A 796 -1.03 6.80 8.78
C LEU A 796 -2.44 6.48 8.25
N ARG A 797 -3.35 7.46 8.26
CA ARG A 797 -4.71 7.34 7.69
C ARG A 797 -4.71 6.84 6.24
N SER A 798 -3.70 7.21 5.45
CA SER A 798 -3.59 6.80 4.04
C SER A 798 -3.47 5.29 3.83
N TYR A 799 -3.11 4.55 4.87
CA TYR A 799 -2.77 3.13 4.81
C TYR A 799 -3.61 2.25 5.76
N VAL A 800 -4.52 2.86 6.53
CA VAL A 800 -5.25 2.19 7.62
C VAL A 800 -6.74 2.45 7.48
N ASN A 801 -7.54 1.40 7.51
CA ASN A 801 -8.99 1.50 7.58
C ASN A 801 -9.39 1.94 9.00
N ILE A 802 -10.11 3.05 9.12
CA ILE A 802 -10.52 3.59 10.43
C ILE A 802 -11.99 3.29 10.66
N VAL A 803 -12.28 2.63 11.78
CA VAL A 803 -13.64 2.35 12.26
C VAL A 803 -13.90 3.20 13.50
N CYS A 804 -14.75 4.20 13.34
CA CYS A 804 -15.11 5.16 14.37
C CYS A 804 -16.21 4.61 15.30
N ALA A 805 -15.83 3.68 16.18
CA ALA A 805 -16.76 3.04 17.12
C ALA A 805 -16.01 2.48 18.33
N LYS A 806 -16.75 2.18 19.40
CA LYS A 806 -16.21 1.67 20.65
C LYS A 806 -16.36 0.15 20.72
N LEU A 807 -15.26 -0.54 21.03
CA LEU A 807 -15.32 -1.98 21.30
C LEU A 807 -16.14 -2.26 22.58
N ILE A 808 -17.19 -3.08 22.45
CA ILE A 808 -18.00 -3.55 23.59
C ILE A 808 -17.61 -4.95 24.01
N SER A 809 -17.47 -5.88 23.05
CA SER A 809 -17.23 -7.28 23.37
C SER A 809 -16.43 -8.01 22.29
N LEU A 810 -15.85 -9.15 22.69
CA LEU A 810 -15.01 -9.98 21.82
C LEU A 810 -15.53 -11.42 21.83
N ASN A 811 -15.81 -11.95 20.65
CA ASN A 811 -16.04 -13.37 20.43
C ASN A 811 -14.72 -14.00 19.95
N ARG A 812 -13.89 -14.47 20.89
CA ARG A 812 -12.58 -15.05 20.57
C ARG A 812 -12.65 -16.35 19.76
N PRO A 813 -13.55 -17.31 20.05
CA PRO A 813 -13.67 -18.53 19.24
C PRO A 813 -13.96 -18.27 17.76
N MET A 814 -14.80 -17.28 17.46
CA MET A 814 -15.13 -16.89 16.08
C MET A 814 -14.24 -15.77 15.54
N LYS A 815 -13.30 -15.26 16.35
CA LYS A 815 -12.45 -14.10 16.09
C LYS A 815 -13.21 -12.85 15.59
N LEU A 816 -14.22 -12.42 16.35
CA LEU A 816 -15.04 -11.24 16.03
C LEU A 816 -14.95 -10.19 17.14
N ALA A 817 -14.83 -8.93 16.74
CA ALA A 817 -15.00 -7.76 17.60
C ALA A 817 -16.40 -7.16 17.37
N ILE A 818 -17.11 -6.91 18.46
CA ILE A 818 -18.48 -6.36 18.45
C ILE A 818 -18.42 -4.95 19.03
N LEU A 819 -18.91 -3.99 18.24
CA LEU A 819 -18.85 -2.57 18.53
C LEU A 819 -20.18 -2.05 19.09
N ASP A 820 -20.19 -0.78 19.51
CA ASP A 820 -21.34 -0.12 20.14
C ASP A 820 -22.45 0.29 19.17
N ASP A 821 -22.12 0.42 17.90
CA ASP A 821 -23.03 0.64 16.78
C ASP A 821 -23.56 -0.68 16.17
N GLU A 822 -23.37 -1.81 16.86
CA GLU A 822 -23.68 -3.17 16.39
C GLU A 822 -22.82 -3.66 15.21
N THR A 823 -21.81 -2.89 14.80
CA THR A 823 -20.86 -3.32 13.76
C THR A 823 -20.04 -4.51 14.27
N ILE A 824 -19.87 -5.52 13.41
CA ILE A 824 -19.05 -6.70 13.66
C ILE A 824 -17.79 -6.60 12.80
N VAL A 825 -16.63 -6.63 13.45
CA VAL A 825 -15.32 -6.57 12.78
C VAL A 825 -14.59 -7.90 13.00
N PRO A 826 -14.43 -8.73 11.95
CA PRO A 826 -13.66 -9.96 12.07
C PRO A 826 -12.15 -9.67 12.05
N TYR A 827 -11.37 -10.51 12.72
CA TYR A 827 -9.92 -10.36 12.81
C TYR A 827 -9.18 -11.69 12.69
N ASP A 828 -7.97 -11.67 12.15
CA ASP A 828 -7.04 -12.80 12.24
C ASP A 828 -6.05 -12.57 13.38
N HIS A 829 -5.59 -11.32 13.51
CA HIS A 829 -4.79 -10.80 14.61
C HIS A 829 -5.48 -9.58 15.24
N LEU A 830 -5.60 -9.57 16.57
CA LEU A 830 -6.19 -8.48 17.35
C LEU A 830 -5.17 -7.94 18.34
N LEU A 831 -4.94 -6.63 18.30
CA LEU A 831 -4.06 -5.92 19.23
C LEU A 831 -4.88 -4.95 20.07
N LEU A 832 -4.80 -5.08 21.39
CA LEU A 832 -5.49 -4.21 22.32
C LEU A 832 -4.53 -3.12 22.80
N CYS A 833 -4.70 -1.92 22.25
CA CYS A 833 -3.89 -0.74 22.51
C CYS A 833 -4.76 0.40 23.08
N THR A 834 -5.66 0.08 24.02
CA THR A 834 -6.69 1.01 24.51
C THR A 834 -6.17 2.12 25.43
N GLY A 835 -4.90 2.04 25.86
CA GLY A 835 -4.28 3.05 26.72
C GLY A 835 -4.99 3.23 28.06
N ASN A 836 -4.76 4.39 28.68
CA ASN A 836 -5.42 4.84 29.90
C ASN A 836 -6.35 6.01 29.58
N GLN A 837 -7.46 6.13 30.31
CA GLN A 837 -8.43 7.21 30.15
C GLN A 837 -8.75 7.83 31.52
N PHE A 838 -8.98 9.15 31.55
CA PHE A 838 -9.59 9.85 32.66
C PHE A 838 -11.03 9.37 32.83
N HIS A 839 -11.39 9.07 34.07
CA HIS A 839 -12.72 8.57 34.41
C HIS A 839 -13.27 9.25 35.65
N ILE A 840 -14.58 9.45 35.68
CA ILE A 840 -15.27 10.09 36.80
C ILE A 840 -15.41 9.08 37.94
N ILE A 841 -14.89 9.45 39.10
CA ILE A 841 -15.05 8.65 40.32
C ILE A 841 -16.39 9.02 40.97
N ALA A 842 -17.23 8.01 41.24
CA ALA A 842 -18.48 8.14 41.97
C ALA A 842 -18.44 7.29 43.26
N PRO A 843 -17.71 7.75 44.30
CA PRO A 843 -17.46 6.93 45.48
C PRO A 843 -18.73 6.54 46.26
N MET A 844 -19.81 7.30 46.06
CA MET A 844 -21.12 7.08 46.70
C MET A 844 -22.21 6.54 45.76
N GLN A 845 -21.93 6.32 44.47
CA GLN A 845 -22.96 6.02 43.43
C GLN A 845 -24.10 7.06 43.36
N ALA A 846 -23.88 8.27 43.87
CA ALA A 846 -24.85 9.35 43.76
C ALA A 846 -24.87 9.85 42.30
N THR A 847 -26.05 9.89 41.70
CA THR A 847 -26.27 10.38 40.34
C THR A 847 -27.14 11.62 40.38
N VAL A 848 -27.18 12.42 39.30
CA VAL A 848 -28.06 13.61 39.23
C VAL A 848 -29.53 13.21 39.45
N MET A 849 -29.90 12.02 38.98
CA MET A 849 -31.24 11.44 39.12
C MET A 849 -31.50 10.80 40.49
N ASN A 850 -30.45 10.44 41.24
CA ASN A 850 -30.56 9.82 42.56
C ASN A 850 -29.51 10.39 43.53
N PRO A 851 -29.73 11.62 44.04
CA PRO A 851 -28.84 12.26 45.00
C PRO A 851 -28.92 11.51 46.34
N LEU A 852 -28.01 10.55 46.54
CA LEU A 852 -27.90 9.83 47.80
C LEU A 852 -27.41 10.79 48.90
N SER A 853 -28.18 10.93 49.97
CA SER A 853 -27.70 11.62 51.17
C SER A 853 -26.48 10.88 51.75
N LYS A 854 -25.52 11.62 52.32
CA LYS A 854 -24.20 11.16 52.79
C LYS A 854 -24.19 9.92 53.73
N LYS A 855 -25.35 9.38 54.12
CA LYS A 855 -25.52 8.33 55.13
C LYS A 855 -25.84 6.92 54.59
N ALA A 856 -26.15 6.74 53.31
CA ALA A 856 -26.71 5.47 52.81
C ALA A 856 -25.70 4.48 52.19
N VAL A 857 -24.51 4.92 51.80
CA VAL A 857 -23.54 4.08 51.08
C VAL A 857 -22.12 4.30 51.63
N PRO A 858 -21.39 3.26 52.06
CA PRO A 858 -20.01 3.41 52.49
C PRO A 858 -19.15 3.89 51.30
N PRO A 859 -18.37 4.97 51.46
CA PRO A 859 -17.55 5.51 50.38
C PRO A 859 -16.49 4.48 49.99
N LYS A 860 -16.41 4.16 48.71
CA LYS A 860 -15.32 3.37 48.13
C LYS A 860 -14.62 4.23 47.07
N SER A 861 -13.32 4.47 47.24
CA SER A 861 -12.50 5.32 46.35
C SER A 861 -12.48 4.84 44.90
N ASP A 862 -12.69 3.54 44.68
CA ASP A 862 -12.44 2.90 43.39
C ASP A 862 -13.72 2.76 42.54
N ARG A 863 -14.84 3.36 42.99
CA ARG A 863 -16.11 3.26 42.27
C ARG A 863 -16.18 4.25 41.11
N MET A 864 -16.40 3.70 39.93
CA MET A 864 -16.49 4.40 38.65
C MET A 864 -17.95 4.74 38.31
N LEU A 865 -18.18 5.92 37.70
CA LEU A 865 -19.49 6.32 37.20
C LEU A 865 -19.65 5.82 35.76
N PHE A 866 -20.49 4.81 35.55
CA PHE A 866 -20.84 4.29 34.22
C PHE A 866 -22.11 4.94 33.62
N GLU A 867 -22.82 5.76 34.39
CA GLU A 867 -23.99 6.53 33.94
C GLU A 867 -23.57 7.86 33.25
N PRO A 868 -24.45 8.48 32.44
CA PRO A 868 -24.17 9.77 31.82
C PRO A 868 -23.76 10.81 32.86
N ALA A 869 -22.59 11.40 32.67
CA ALA A 869 -22.09 12.46 33.53
C ALA A 869 -23.01 13.70 33.46
N PRO A 870 -23.08 14.52 34.53
CA PRO A 870 -23.70 15.84 34.44
C PRO A 870 -23.06 16.65 33.29
N PRO A 871 -23.81 17.48 32.56
CA PRO A 871 -23.32 18.20 31.37
C PRO A 871 -22.22 19.24 31.66
N ASN A 872 -21.95 19.53 32.94
CA ASN A 872 -20.88 20.41 33.42
C ASN A 872 -19.66 19.65 33.96
N VAL A 873 -19.64 18.32 33.87
CA VAL A 873 -18.47 17.49 34.20
C VAL A 873 -17.84 17.04 32.90
N LEU A 874 -16.62 17.51 32.65
CA LEU A 874 -15.92 17.32 31.39
C LEU A 874 -14.73 16.37 31.60
N THR A 875 -14.74 15.23 30.92
CA THR A 875 -13.61 14.32 30.82
C THR A 875 -12.96 14.48 29.47
N ILE A 876 -11.67 14.79 29.44
CA ILE A 876 -10.93 15.02 28.20
C ILE A 876 -9.93 13.91 28.04
N ASN A 877 -10.22 12.95 27.16
CA ASN A 877 -9.34 11.82 26.87
C ASN A 877 -8.59 11.99 25.56
N ASP A 878 -9.17 12.71 24.61
CA ASP A 878 -8.58 12.91 23.29
C ASP A 878 -8.92 14.28 22.69
N GLU A 879 -8.43 14.47 21.47
CA GLU A 879 -8.58 15.70 20.70
C GLU A 879 -10.05 16.05 20.41
N PHE A 880 -10.91 15.05 20.22
CA PHE A 880 -12.33 15.27 19.98
C PHE A 880 -13.03 15.77 21.25
N ASP A 881 -12.76 15.13 22.40
CA ASP A 881 -13.27 15.60 23.69
C ASP A 881 -12.84 17.05 23.95
N ALA A 882 -11.57 17.38 23.70
CA ALA A 882 -11.06 18.74 23.84
C ALA A 882 -11.78 19.74 22.92
N ALA A 883 -12.05 19.36 21.67
CA ALA A 883 -12.80 20.17 20.72
C ALA A 883 -14.26 20.38 21.17
N MET A 884 -14.89 19.34 21.71
CA MET A 884 -16.24 19.42 22.27
C MET A 884 -16.31 20.32 23.50
N VAL A 885 -15.32 20.26 24.38
CA VAL A 885 -15.19 21.18 25.53
C VAL A 885 -15.04 22.62 25.06
N LEU A 886 -14.19 22.89 24.06
CA LEU A 886 -14.04 24.23 23.48
C LEU A 886 -15.36 24.76 22.91
N LYS A 887 -16.10 23.92 22.18
CA LYS A 887 -17.43 24.26 21.65
C LYS A 887 -18.40 24.59 22.79
N TRP A 888 -18.44 23.76 23.84
CA TRP A 888 -19.28 23.96 25.02
C TRP A 888 -18.93 25.27 25.74
N LEU A 889 -17.65 25.57 25.94
CA LEU A 889 -17.19 26.81 26.55
C LEU A 889 -17.62 28.02 25.72
N ARG A 890 -17.40 28.01 24.39
CA ARG A 890 -17.82 29.10 23.49
C ARG A 890 -19.33 29.35 23.55
N MET A 891 -20.15 28.29 23.59
CA MET A 891 -21.60 28.41 23.68
C MET A 891 -22.06 29.00 25.02
N ASN A 892 -21.45 28.59 26.14
CA ASN A 892 -21.88 29.00 27.49
C ASN A 892 -21.24 30.32 27.97
N HIS A 893 -20.11 30.75 27.41
CA HIS A 893 -19.52 32.06 27.71
C HIS A 893 -20.38 33.24 27.23
N HIS A 894 -21.19 33.03 26.19
CA HIS A 894 -22.08 34.06 25.64
C HIS A 894 -23.36 34.28 26.45
N THR A 895 -23.75 33.30 27.29
CA THR A 895 -24.96 33.39 28.11
C THR A 895 -24.78 34.19 29.41
N GLU A 896 -23.56 34.26 29.97
CA GLU A 896 -23.31 35.00 31.21
C GLU A 896 -23.18 36.52 31.04
N ARG A 897 -22.84 37.02 29.83
CA ARG A 897 -22.77 38.47 29.57
C ARG A 897 -24.12 39.13 29.26
N LYS A 898 -25.22 38.37 29.28
CA LYS A 898 -26.60 38.86 29.10
C LYS A 898 -27.45 38.81 30.38
N LYS A 899 -26.89 38.34 31.48
CA LYS A 899 -27.37 38.62 32.84
C LYS A 899 -26.48 39.68 33.44
#